data_AF-A0A812U7Z6-F1
#
_entry.id   AF-A0A812U7Z6-F1
#
_cell.length_a   1.000
_cell.length_b   1.000
_cell.length_c   1.000
_cell.angle_alpha   90.00
_cell.angle_beta   90.00
_cell.angle_gamma   90.00
#
_symmetry.space_group_name_H-M   'P 1'
#
loop_
_entity.id
_entity.type
_entity.pdbx_description
1 polymer ?
#
loop_
_entity_poly.entity_id
_entity_poly.type
_entity_poly.pdbx_seq_one_letter_code
_entity_poly.pdbx_strand_id
1 'polypeptide(L)'
;MLSINLRDYLKLMRLDRPVGSLLLLWPTLAALWMAAGGVPPVSLIIIFTLGTFLMRSAGCVINDYADRHVDGQVKRTQDRPLATGQIRHRDALLLFTGLCLAAGLLVLFLNRATQLLAVGGLLVAAAYPFMKRWTHLPQVVLGIAFSWGILMAWTATDRGLTNTAGVMFVGSLLWIVAYDTMYAMVDRDDDLKVGIKSTAILFGDLDRIMIGILQISALMSFILAGLQLGYQHFYYVGLLVCAALFGYQQYLIRNREREVPLSSWSYTSRACRYTVLFLIRAIDGLNQRVAQAIRWLALFMVLITVTIVVLRYLFGVGAIFLQESVMYMHGILFMLAIPFTLRADGHVRVDLIYSRLSQKHKDWIDAGGHLLLLLPVSVFIFVTSLPYVSASWRVLEGSTEVGGVPAVFLLKTLMGSARLPNACSRLSENADMDYTPIAMFTVTFVALLAGYPVALTLGGVALLFALGGILTGAFSVGDLGFMPGRLFGTITNQTLVAVPLFVFMGVMLEKTRLAEGLLESLSSLLRRFRGGLAITVVLVGMLMAASTGIVGATVVTMGLMSLPTMLKQGYQPSLATGTICATGTLGQIIPPSIALVLLGDVLSNAYQQAQLNMGIFAPKAVSVGDLFAGALMPGLLLVGFYLLYVIGKGFFDPDSMPAAAADDAPDINLMQTLSSLLPPLTLIVAVLGSILGGWATPTEAAGVGAVGALILAVVYRRCTIKMLGEVCDSTLSTTAMVFFILIGASIFSLVFRGYGGDDLVHTWFENMPGGMWGALAIVMLAIFLLGFILDFIEITFVVVPIVGPVLLAMGIDPIWLGVLIAVNLQTSFLTPPFGFALFYLRGVTPPEVPTTAIYRGVVPFIIMQLLLLGVLLAWPSLATWLPGVIYG
;
A
#
# COMPACT_ATOMS: atom_id res chain seq x y z
N MET A 1 -9.04 -15.90 -50.29
CA MET A 1 -10.16 -15.70 -49.34
C MET A 1 -9.69 -14.72 -48.28
N LEU A 2 -10.14 -13.47 -48.32
CA LEU A 2 -9.74 -12.43 -47.38
C LEU A 2 -10.12 -12.85 -45.96
N SER A 3 -9.11 -13.02 -45.10
CA SER A 3 -9.27 -13.18 -43.66
C SER A 3 -9.99 -11.94 -43.12
N ILE A 4 -11.28 -12.06 -42.81
CA ILE A 4 -12.04 -10.99 -42.17
C ILE A 4 -11.38 -10.73 -40.81
N ASN A 5 -10.88 -9.52 -40.61
CA ASN A 5 -10.06 -9.19 -39.45
C ASN A 5 -10.98 -8.97 -38.24
N LEU A 6 -10.69 -9.59 -37.10
CA LEU A 6 -11.44 -9.39 -35.84
C LEU A 6 -11.55 -7.89 -35.49
N ARG A 7 -10.54 -7.11 -35.87
CA ARG A 7 -10.50 -5.65 -35.73
C ARG A 7 -11.67 -4.93 -36.40
N ASP A 8 -12.16 -5.43 -37.53
CA ASP A 8 -13.23 -4.78 -38.28
C ASP A 8 -14.59 -5.03 -37.62
N TYR A 9 -14.80 -6.23 -37.06
CA TYR A 9 -15.97 -6.51 -36.21
C TYR A 9 -15.94 -5.69 -34.91
N LEU A 10 -14.78 -5.56 -34.26
CA LEU A 10 -14.62 -4.72 -33.07
C LEU A 10 -14.94 -3.25 -33.36
N LYS A 11 -14.51 -2.72 -34.52
CA LYS A 11 -14.87 -1.38 -35.00
C LYS A 11 -16.36 -1.25 -35.30
N LEU A 12 -16.97 -2.24 -35.93
CA LEU A 12 -18.41 -2.25 -36.23
C LEU A 12 -19.27 -2.26 -34.96
N MET A 13 -18.82 -2.99 -33.93
CA MET A 13 -19.44 -3.00 -32.59
C MET A 13 -19.13 -1.73 -31.78
N ARG A 14 -18.22 -0.86 -32.26
CA ARG A 14 -17.70 0.33 -31.57
C ARG A 14 -17.04 0.01 -30.22
N LEU A 15 -16.44 -1.18 -30.10
CA LEU A 15 -15.68 -1.58 -28.90
C LEU A 15 -14.34 -0.83 -28.80
N ASP A 16 -13.85 -0.27 -29.89
CA ASP A 16 -12.73 0.67 -29.91
C ASP A 16 -13.08 2.03 -29.26
N ARG A 17 -14.38 2.35 -29.09
CA ARG A 17 -14.89 3.58 -28.48
C ARG A 17 -16.06 3.29 -27.53
N PRO A 18 -15.80 2.69 -26.34
CA PRO A 18 -16.83 2.14 -25.44
C PRO A 18 -17.72 3.17 -24.74
N VAL A 19 -17.50 4.46 -24.98
CA VAL A 19 -18.21 5.59 -24.35
C VAL A 19 -19.72 5.46 -24.48
N GLY A 20 -20.20 5.08 -25.68
CA GLY A 20 -21.62 4.91 -25.91
C GLY A 20 -22.24 3.80 -25.06
N SER A 21 -21.45 2.77 -24.72
CA SER A 21 -21.87 1.70 -23.81
C SER A 21 -21.88 2.17 -22.37
N LEU A 22 -20.91 3.01 -21.97
CA LEU A 22 -20.88 3.62 -20.63
C LEU A 22 -22.05 4.59 -20.40
N LEU A 23 -22.44 5.36 -21.42
CA LEU A 23 -23.60 6.27 -21.37
C LEU A 23 -24.93 5.52 -21.18
N LEU A 24 -25.03 4.30 -21.69
CA LEU A 24 -26.18 3.42 -21.46
C LEU A 24 -26.09 2.72 -20.10
N LEU A 25 -24.87 2.35 -19.68
CA LEU A 25 -24.63 1.56 -18.48
C LEU A 25 -24.84 2.36 -17.20
N TRP A 26 -24.30 3.57 -17.09
CA TRP A 26 -24.35 4.34 -15.85
C TRP A 26 -25.77 4.68 -15.39
N PRO A 27 -26.69 5.15 -16.25
CA PRO A 27 -28.09 5.35 -15.84
C PRO A 27 -28.76 4.05 -15.39
N THR A 28 -28.46 2.95 -16.08
CA THR A 28 -29.01 1.62 -15.76
C THR A 28 -28.50 1.09 -14.42
N LEU A 29 -27.20 1.23 -14.13
CA LEU A 29 -26.61 0.83 -12.85
C LEU A 29 -27.03 1.75 -11.71
N ALA A 30 -27.09 3.07 -11.94
CA ALA A 30 -27.60 4.03 -10.96
C ALA A 30 -29.05 3.68 -10.58
N ALA A 31 -29.87 3.37 -11.58
CA ALA A 31 -31.23 2.90 -11.38
C ALA A 31 -31.29 1.61 -10.56
N LEU A 32 -30.46 0.62 -10.90
CA LEU A 32 -30.39 -0.66 -10.19
C LEU A 32 -30.00 -0.46 -8.72
N TRP A 33 -29.03 0.42 -8.44
CA TRP A 33 -28.58 0.74 -7.09
C TRP A 33 -29.66 1.43 -6.25
N MET A 34 -30.35 2.39 -6.86
CA MET A 34 -31.45 3.10 -6.21
C MET A 34 -32.67 2.19 -5.99
N ALA A 35 -32.97 1.30 -6.95
CA ALA A 35 -34.03 0.32 -6.85
C ALA A 35 -33.74 -0.74 -5.78
N ALA A 36 -32.50 -1.18 -5.63
CA ALA A 36 -32.12 -2.15 -4.59
C ALA A 36 -32.20 -1.58 -3.17
N GLY A 37 -32.12 -0.25 -2.99
CA GLY A 37 -32.06 0.38 -1.67
C GLY A 37 -30.78 0.06 -0.89
N GLY A 38 -29.71 -0.33 -1.60
CA GLY A 38 -28.46 -0.87 -1.05
C GLY A 38 -27.58 -1.42 -2.18
N VAL A 39 -26.69 -2.36 -1.88
CA VAL A 39 -25.88 -3.03 -2.91
C VAL A 39 -26.76 -4.03 -3.67
N PRO A 40 -26.93 -3.89 -4.99
CA PRO A 40 -27.69 -4.85 -5.78
C PRO A 40 -27.03 -6.24 -5.77
N PRO A 41 -27.81 -7.33 -5.95
CA PRO A 41 -27.26 -8.65 -6.19
C PRO A 41 -26.24 -8.63 -7.33
N VAL A 42 -25.06 -9.24 -7.10
CA VAL A 42 -23.96 -9.27 -8.07
C VAL A 42 -24.40 -9.87 -9.41
N SER A 43 -25.31 -10.85 -9.38
CA SER A 43 -25.92 -11.43 -10.58
C SER A 43 -26.60 -10.37 -11.46
N LEU A 44 -27.39 -9.46 -10.87
CA LEU A 44 -28.03 -8.38 -11.61
C LEU A 44 -27.01 -7.39 -12.17
N ILE A 45 -25.97 -7.05 -11.40
CA ILE A 45 -24.89 -6.16 -11.88
C ILE A 45 -24.22 -6.75 -13.12
N ILE A 46 -23.88 -8.04 -13.10
CA ILE A 46 -23.27 -8.75 -14.24
C ILE A 46 -24.24 -8.76 -15.43
N ILE A 47 -25.50 -9.16 -15.22
CA ILE A 47 -26.52 -9.27 -16.27
C ILE A 47 -26.76 -7.91 -16.95
N PHE A 48 -26.99 -6.85 -16.18
CA PHE A 48 -27.23 -5.51 -16.74
C PHE A 48 -25.98 -4.94 -17.40
N THR A 49 -24.78 -5.22 -16.89
CA THR A 49 -23.53 -4.77 -17.51
C THR A 49 -23.30 -5.45 -18.86
N LEU A 50 -23.32 -6.77 -18.91
CA LEU A 50 -23.15 -7.54 -20.15
C LEU A 50 -24.27 -7.23 -21.14
N GLY A 51 -25.53 -7.21 -20.68
CA GLY A 51 -26.69 -6.91 -21.51
C GLY A 51 -26.62 -5.53 -22.16
N THR A 52 -26.18 -4.51 -21.41
CA THR A 52 -25.97 -3.15 -21.92
C THR A 52 -24.91 -3.10 -23.02
N PHE A 53 -23.77 -3.75 -22.81
CA PHE A 53 -22.70 -3.81 -23.82
C PHE A 53 -23.14 -4.53 -25.09
N LEU A 54 -23.83 -5.66 -24.96
CA LEU A 54 -24.36 -6.44 -26.09
C LEU A 54 -25.40 -5.63 -26.87
N MET A 55 -26.39 -5.04 -26.19
CA MET A 55 -27.46 -4.29 -26.85
C MET A 55 -26.98 -2.98 -27.47
N ARG A 56 -25.99 -2.30 -26.86
CA ARG A 56 -25.38 -1.14 -27.50
C ARG A 56 -24.63 -1.53 -28.77
N SER A 57 -23.87 -2.62 -28.72
CA SER A 57 -23.13 -3.15 -29.88
C SER A 57 -24.09 -3.54 -31.00
N ALA A 58 -25.19 -4.23 -30.68
CA ALA A 58 -26.24 -4.58 -31.64
C ALA A 58 -26.86 -3.31 -32.26
N GLY A 59 -27.18 -2.31 -31.45
CA GLY A 59 -27.69 -1.02 -31.90
C GLY A 59 -26.75 -0.28 -32.87
N CYS A 60 -25.44 -0.35 -32.65
CA CYS A 60 -24.44 0.22 -33.56
C CYS A 60 -24.41 -0.52 -34.91
N VAL A 61 -24.41 -1.85 -34.89
CA VAL A 61 -24.38 -2.69 -36.09
C VAL A 61 -25.61 -2.42 -36.97
N ILE A 62 -26.81 -2.39 -36.39
CA ILE A 62 -28.04 -2.17 -37.16
C ILE A 62 -28.16 -0.72 -37.65
N ASN A 63 -27.66 0.26 -36.89
CA ASN A 63 -27.64 1.65 -37.34
C ASN A 63 -26.73 1.81 -38.57
N ASP A 64 -25.50 1.29 -38.52
CA ASP A 64 -24.57 1.35 -39.66
C ASP A 64 -25.11 0.55 -40.87
N TYR A 65 -25.86 -0.53 -40.63
CA TYR A 65 -26.57 -1.24 -41.70
C TYR A 65 -27.67 -0.38 -42.34
N ALA A 66 -28.44 0.38 -41.56
CA ALA A 66 -29.52 1.24 -42.06
C ALA A 66 -28.99 2.45 -42.86
N ASP A 67 -27.84 3.00 -42.43
CA ASP A 67 -27.20 4.19 -42.99
C ASP A 67 -26.20 3.88 -44.14
N ARG A 68 -26.07 2.61 -44.54
CA ARG A 68 -25.08 2.11 -45.52
C ARG A 68 -25.00 2.86 -46.87
N HIS A 69 -26.10 3.45 -47.34
CA HIS A 69 -26.13 4.18 -48.62
C HIS A 69 -25.85 5.69 -48.47
N VAL A 70 -25.78 6.18 -47.23
CA VAL A 70 -25.64 7.60 -46.88
C VAL A 70 -24.30 7.87 -46.20
N ASP A 71 -23.79 6.92 -45.41
CA ASP A 71 -22.56 7.04 -44.63
C ASP A 71 -21.32 7.35 -45.50
N GLY A 72 -21.29 6.94 -46.76
CA GLY A 72 -20.20 7.26 -47.70
C GLY A 72 -20.13 8.73 -48.12
N GLN A 73 -21.21 9.49 -47.95
CA GLN A 73 -21.32 10.90 -48.36
C GLN A 73 -21.00 11.88 -47.21
N VAL A 74 -20.92 11.40 -45.97
CA VAL A 74 -20.68 12.22 -44.76
C VAL A 74 -19.26 12.02 -44.26
N LYS A 75 -18.46 13.10 -44.23
CA LYS A 75 -17.00 13.09 -43.92
C LYS A 75 -16.58 12.26 -42.69
N ARG A 76 -17.43 12.17 -41.67
CA ARG A 76 -17.15 11.42 -40.42
C ARG A 76 -17.36 9.90 -40.54
N THR A 77 -18.20 9.46 -41.48
CA THR A 77 -18.68 8.07 -41.57
C THR A 77 -18.17 7.34 -42.80
N GLN A 78 -17.41 8.02 -43.67
CA GLN A 78 -16.85 7.46 -44.89
C GLN A 78 -15.92 6.27 -44.62
N ASP A 79 -15.24 6.26 -43.47
CA ASP A 79 -14.31 5.19 -43.06
C ASP A 79 -14.98 4.00 -42.37
N ARG A 80 -16.32 3.95 -42.27
CA ARG A 80 -17.01 2.85 -41.57
C ARG A 80 -16.81 1.51 -42.28
N PRO A 81 -16.67 0.37 -41.56
CA PRO A 81 -16.44 -0.94 -42.18
C PRO A 81 -17.50 -1.37 -43.21
N LEU A 82 -18.76 -0.95 -43.01
CA LEU A 82 -19.87 -1.20 -43.94
C LEU A 82 -19.91 -0.22 -45.14
N ALA A 83 -19.45 1.02 -44.97
CA ALA A 83 -19.40 2.03 -46.03
C ALA A 83 -18.19 1.82 -46.96
N THR A 84 -17.09 1.32 -46.42
CA THR A 84 -15.84 0.99 -47.14
C THR A 84 -15.83 -0.41 -47.78
N GLY A 85 -16.87 -1.21 -47.55
CA GLY A 85 -16.98 -2.58 -48.09
C GLY A 85 -16.10 -3.63 -47.41
N GLN A 86 -15.49 -3.31 -46.25
CA GLN A 86 -14.63 -4.22 -45.48
C GLN A 86 -15.42 -5.38 -44.85
N ILE A 87 -16.70 -5.18 -44.53
CA ILE A 87 -17.62 -6.20 -44.00
C ILE A 87 -18.81 -6.36 -44.94
N ARG A 88 -19.19 -7.61 -45.25
CA ARG A 88 -20.37 -7.89 -46.09
C ARG A 88 -21.65 -7.64 -45.31
N HIS A 89 -22.71 -7.22 -46.00
CA HIS A 89 -24.02 -6.96 -45.40
C HIS A 89 -24.62 -8.17 -44.65
N ARG A 90 -24.40 -9.39 -45.15
CA ARG A 90 -24.86 -10.63 -44.50
C ARG A 90 -24.15 -10.88 -43.17
N ASP A 91 -22.86 -10.60 -43.10
CA ASP A 91 -22.02 -10.82 -41.92
C ASP A 91 -22.39 -9.84 -40.78
N ALA A 92 -22.73 -8.60 -41.14
CA ALA A 92 -23.26 -7.62 -40.18
C ALA A 92 -24.61 -8.03 -39.59
N LEU A 93 -25.52 -8.58 -40.41
CA LEU A 93 -26.81 -9.09 -39.92
C LEU A 93 -26.63 -10.33 -39.04
N LEU A 94 -25.72 -11.25 -39.38
CA LEU A 94 -25.40 -12.41 -38.53
C LEU A 94 -24.83 -11.97 -37.18
N LEU A 95 -23.92 -11.00 -37.16
CA LEU A 95 -23.40 -10.42 -35.92
C LEU A 95 -24.51 -9.78 -35.08
N PHE A 96 -25.39 -8.98 -35.70
CA PHE A 96 -26.53 -8.38 -35.01
C PHE A 96 -27.43 -9.45 -34.36
N THR A 97 -27.79 -10.50 -35.11
CA THR A 97 -28.59 -11.61 -34.59
C THR A 97 -27.89 -12.33 -33.44
N GLY A 98 -26.58 -12.60 -33.55
CA GLY A 98 -25.80 -13.23 -32.48
C GLY A 98 -25.77 -12.40 -31.19
N LEU A 99 -25.58 -11.08 -31.30
CA LEU A 99 -25.60 -10.16 -30.16
C LEU A 99 -26.99 -10.08 -29.49
N CYS A 100 -28.06 -10.05 -30.28
CA CYS A 100 -29.43 -10.09 -29.76
C CYS A 100 -29.77 -11.42 -29.07
N LEU A 101 -29.31 -12.56 -29.61
CA LEU A 101 -29.49 -13.88 -28.98
C LEU A 101 -28.73 -13.97 -27.65
N ALA A 102 -27.48 -13.50 -27.61
CA ALA A 102 -26.69 -13.45 -26.38
C ALA A 102 -27.34 -12.56 -25.32
N ALA A 103 -27.85 -11.39 -25.70
CA ALA A 103 -28.62 -10.53 -24.80
C ALA A 103 -29.94 -11.20 -24.35
N GLY A 104 -30.61 -11.92 -25.25
CA GLY A 104 -31.81 -12.69 -24.95
C GLY A 104 -31.58 -13.80 -23.91
N LEU A 105 -30.45 -14.51 -23.99
CA LEU A 105 -30.06 -15.51 -22.99
C LEU A 105 -29.90 -14.90 -21.60
N LEU A 106 -29.30 -13.70 -21.51
CA LEU A 106 -29.16 -12.98 -20.24
C LEU A 106 -30.52 -12.58 -19.64
N VAL A 107 -31.49 -12.22 -20.49
CA VAL A 107 -32.84 -11.82 -20.08
C VAL A 107 -33.65 -12.99 -19.49
N LEU A 108 -33.35 -14.24 -19.88
CA LEU A 108 -34.01 -15.43 -19.29
C LEU A 108 -33.76 -15.59 -17.79
N PHE A 109 -32.66 -15.03 -17.28
CA PHE A 109 -32.32 -15.02 -15.85
C PHE A 109 -33.02 -13.90 -15.05
N LEU A 110 -33.83 -13.06 -15.70
CA LEU A 110 -34.61 -11.98 -15.07
C LEU A 110 -36.07 -12.40 -14.87
N ASN A 111 -36.80 -11.67 -14.02
CA ASN A 111 -38.21 -11.95 -13.76
C ASN A 111 -39.11 -11.65 -14.98
N ARG A 112 -40.35 -12.18 -14.97
CA ARG A 112 -41.30 -12.04 -16.09
C ARG A 112 -41.62 -10.59 -16.46
N ALA A 113 -41.70 -9.70 -15.47
CA ALA A 113 -42.00 -8.30 -15.72
C ALA A 113 -40.86 -7.61 -16.50
N THR A 114 -39.62 -7.86 -16.10
CA THR A 114 -38.43 -7.34 -16.81
C THR A 114 -38.27 -7.99 -18.18
N GLN A 115 -38.59 -9.27 -18.33
CA GLN A 115 -38.59 -9.95 -19.64
C GLN A 115 -39.55 -9.27 -20.63
N LEU A 116 -40.77 -8.93 -20.21
CA LEU A 116 -41.74 -8.21 -21.05
C LEU A 116 -41.24 -6.80 -21.41
N LEU A 117 -40.64 -6.07 -20.46
CA LEU A 117 -40.03 -4.78 -20.74
C LEU A 117 -38.84 -4.89 -21.70
N ALA A 118 -38.06 -5.96 -21.65
CA ALA A 118 -36.95 -6.20 -22.57
C ALA A 118 -37.43 -6.29 -24.03
N VAL A 119 -38.59 -6.93 -24.28
CA VAL A 119 -39.21 -6.96 -25.60
C VAL A 119 -39.59 -5.55 -26.05
N GLY A 120 -40.18 -4.73 -25.17
CA GLY A 120 -40.47 -3.33 -25.46
C GLY A 120 -39.21 -2.52 -25.80
N GLY A 121 -38.13 -2.71 -25.05
CA GLY A 121 -36.84 -2.07 -25.29
C GLY A 121 -36.22 -2.48 -26.63
N LEU A 122 -36.32 -3.76 -27.00
CA LEU A 122 -35.88 -4.27 -28.29
C LEU A 122 -36.65 -3.64 -29.46
N LEU A 123 -37.97 -3.48 -29.33
CA LEU A 123 -38.78 -2.81 -30.35
C LEU A 123 -38.38 -1.35 -30.55
N VAL A 124 -38.15 -0.61 -29.45
CA VAL A 124 -37.69 0.79 -29.52
C VAL A 124 -36.29 0.86 -30.15
N ALA A 125 -35.37 -0.02 -29.75
CA ALA A 125 -34.02 -0.06 -30.29
C ALA A 125 -34.00 -0.42 -31.79
N ALA A 126 -34.90 -1.30 -32.24
CA ALA A 126 -35.05 -1.67 -33.64
C ALA A 126 -35.68 -0.53 -34.48
N ALA A 127 -36.58 0.27 -33.89
CA ALA A 127 -37.22 1.40 -34.58
C ALA A 127 -36.28 2.61 -34.73
N TYR A 128 -35.41 2.87 -33.75
CA TYR A 128 -34.53 4.05 -33.69
C TYR A 128 -33.77 4.37 -35.00
N PRO A 129 -33.07 3.41 -35.67
CA PRO A 129 -32.28 3.70 -36.87
C PRO A 129 -33.08 4.36 -37.99
N PHE A 130 -34.39 4.13 -38.03
CA PHE A 130 -35.26 4.67 -39.07
C PHE A 130 -35.81 6.06 -38.73
N MET A 131 -35.80 6.46 -37.46
CA MET A 131 -36.49 7.67 -36.98
C MET A 131 -35.97 8.97 -37.60
N LYS A 132 -34.68 9.02 -37.95
CA LYS A 132 -34.04 10.18 -38.62
C LYS A 132 -34.70 10.57 -39.95
N ARG A 133 -35.42 9.63 -40.59
CA ARG A 133 -36.11 9.86 -41.88
C ARG A 133 -37.55 10.34 -41.70
N TRP A 134 -38.15 10.10 -40.53
CA TRP A 134 -39.58 10.30 -40.29
C TRP A 134 -39.86 11.48 -39.37
N THR A 135 -39.02 11.73 -38.36
CA THR A 135 -39.24 12.75 -37.33
C THR A 135 -38.07 13.74 -37.19
N HIS A 136 -38.36 14.96 -36.75
CA HIS A 136 -37.36 15.93 -36.30
C HIS A 136 -36.87 15.69 -34.86
N LEU A 137 -37.40 14.66 -34.18
CA LEU A 137 -37.06 14.29 -32.80
C LEU A 137 -36.41 12.90 -32.68
N PRO A 138 -35.50 12.45 -33.58
CA PRO A 138 -34.89 11.13 -33.45
C PRO A 138 -34.08 10.97 -32.14
N GLN A 139 -33.57 12.07 -31.59
CA GLN A 139 -32.90 12.12 -30.29
C GLN A 139 -33.82 11.71 -29.13
N VAL A 140 -35.12 11.97 -29.22
CA VAL A 140 -36.08 11.55 -28.18
C VAL A 140 -36.24 10.03 -28.18
N VAL A 141 -36.33 9.42 -29.36
CA VAL A 141 -36.42 7.95 -29.49
C VAL A 141 -35.13 7.28 -29.03
N LEU A 142 -33.97 7.88 -29.31
CA LEU A 142 -32.70 7.44 -28.74
C LEU A 142 -32.69 7.55 -27.22
N GLY A 143 -33.18 8.67 -26.67
CA GLY A 143 -33.31 8.89 -25.23
C GLY A 143 -34.22 7.87 -24.55
N ILE A 144 -35.31 7.46 -25.20
CA ILE A 144 -36.18 6.37 -24.73
C ILE A 144 -35.41 5.05 -24.72
N ALA A 145 -34.73 4.72 -25.82
CA ALA A 145 -33.95 3.48 -25.94
C ALA A 145 -32.85 3.40 -24.87
N PHE A 146 -32.16 4.52 -24.61
CA PHE A 146 -31.05 4.56 -23.66
C PHE A 146 -31.52 4.60 -22.20
N SER A 147 -32.66 5.23 -21.92
CA SER A 147 -33.23 5.25 -20.58
C SER A 147 -34.01 3.96 -20.25
N TRP A 148 -34.29 3.09 -21.21
CA TRP A 148 -35.13 1.90 -21.00
C TRP A 148 -34.57 0.94 -19.94
N GLY A 149 -33.25 0.88 -19.81
CA GLY A 149 -32.57 0.10 -18.77
C GLY A 149 -32.99 0.48 -17.35
N ILE A 150 -33.42 1.73 -17.12
CA ILE A 150 -33.93 2.21 -15.83
C ILE A 150 -35.21 1.45 -15.44
N LEU A 151 -36.16 1.31 -16.37
CA LEU A 151 -37.43 0.61 -16.11
C LEU A 151 -37.19 -0.89 -15.85
N MET A 152 -36.26 -1.47 -16.61
CA MET A 152 -35.84 -2.86 -16.42
C MET A 152 -35.15 -3.07 -15.07
N ALA A 153 -34.29 -2.16 -14.63
CA ALA A 153 -33.59 -2.24 -13.35
C ALA A 153 -34.57 -2.20 -12.16
N TRP A 154 -35.59 -1.32 -12.21
CA TRP A 154 -36.61 -1.22 -11.16
C TRP A 154 -37.51 -2.45 -11.05
N THR A 155 -37.86 -3.03 -12.20
CA THR A 155 -38.67 -4.25 -12.22
C THR A 155 -37.86 -5.47 -11.81
N ALA A 156 -36.55 -5.52 -12.11
CA ALA A 156 -35.68 -6.65 -11.78
C ALA A 156 -35.42 -6.83 -10.28
N THR A 157 -35.65 -5.80 -9.46
CA THR A 157 -35.53 -5.86 -7.99
C THR A 157 -36.90 -6.05 -7.30
N ASP A 158 -37.91 -6.54 -8.02
CA ASP A 158 -39.28 -6.82 -7.55
C ASP A 158 -40.02 -5.64 -6.89
N ARG A 159 -39.57 -4.39 -7.12
CA ARG A 159 -40.26 -3.16 -6.65
C ARG A 159 -41.37 -2.67 -7.59
N GLY A 160 -41.49 -3.27 -8.77
CA GLY A 160 -42.41 -2.82 -9.81
C GLY A 160 -42.05 -1.44 -10.39
N LEU A 161 -42.90 -0.92 -11.27
CA LEU A 161 -42.74 0.40 -11.88
C LEU A 161 -43.27 1.49 -10.92
N THR A 162 -42.36 2.04 -10.13
CA THR A 162 -42.67 3.12 -9.18
C THR A 162 -42.68 4.51 -9.86
N ASN A 163 -43.32 5.50 -9.23
CA ASN A 163 -43.26 6.90 -9.68
C ASN A 163 -41.81 7.39 -9.79
N THR A 164 -40.93 6.96 -8.88
CA THR A 164 -39.50 7.30 -8.90
C THR A 164 -38.79 6.76 -10.13
N ALA A 165 -39.10 5.54 -10.56
CA ALA A 165 -38.57 4.96 -11.80
C ALA A 165 -38.96 5.82 -13.02
N GLY A 166 -40.21 6.29 -13.06
CA GLY A 166 -40.71 7.20 -14.09
C GLY A 166 -39.99 8.55 -14.09
N VAL A 167 -39.81 9.16 -12.92
CA VAL A 167 -39.08 10.43 -12.78
C VAL A 167 -37.63 10.30 -13.23
N MET A 168 -36.96 9.20 -12.88
CA MET A 168 -35.58 8.94 -13.33
C MET A 168 -35.50 8.65 -14.83
N PHE A 169 -36.46 7.90 -15.37
CA PHE A 169 -36.56 7.67 -16.80
C PHE A 169 -36.69 8.98 -17.57
N VAL A 170 -37.58 9.89 -17.12
CA VAL A 170 -37.76 11.21 -17.72
C VAL A 170 -36.51 12.08 -17.57
N GLY A 171 -35.91 12.12 -16.38
CA GLY A 171 -34.68 12.90 -16.15
C GLY A 171 -33.52 12.44 -17.02
N SER A 172 -33.31 11.13 -17.13
CA SER A 172 -32.31 10.51 -18.01
C SER A 172 -32.61 10.81 -19.49
N LEU A 173 -33.87 10.67 -19.93
CA LEU A 173 -34.28 10.97 -21.29
C LEU A 173 -33.98 12.43 -21.66
N LEU A 174 -34.36 13.37 -20.79
CA LEU A 174 -34.13 14.81 -21.02
C LEU A 174 -32.63 15.13 -21.11
N TRP A 175 -31.83 14.52 -20.24
CA TRP A 175 -30.38 14.63 -20.28
C TRP A 175 -29.79 14.07 -21.58
N ILE A 176 -30.31 12.92 -22.05
CA ILE A 176 -29.87 12.29 -23.30
C ILE A 176 -30.19 13.18 -24.50
N VAL A 177 -31.41 13.70 -24.57
CA VAL A 177 -31.83 14.62 -25.64
C VAL A 177 -30.98 15.88 -25.62
N ALA A 178 -30.67 16.44 -24.44
CA ALA A 178 -29.82 17.62 -24.32
C ALA A 178 -28.42 17.39 -24.91
N TYR A 179 -27.73 16.31 -24.51
CA TYR A 179 -26.38 16.06 -25.01
C TYR A 179 -26.39 15.66 -26.50
N ASP A 180 -27.34 14.86 -26.96
CA ASP A 180 -27.35 14.40 -28.36
C ASP A 180 -27.72 15.53 -29.31
N THR A 181 -28.50 16.51 -28.82
CA THR A 181 -28.74 17.78 -29.52
C THR A 181 -27.46 18.61 -29.60
N MET A 182 -26.61 18.65 -28.57
CA MET A 182 -25.30 19.31 -28.65
C MET A 182 -24.41 18.70 -29.75
N TYR A 183 -24.45 17.37 -29.94
CA TYR A 183 -23.74 16.73 -31.05
C TYR A 183 -24.34 17.11 -32.40
N ALA A 184 -25.66 17.08 -32.52
CA ALA A 184 -26.35 17.42 -33.77
C ALA A 184 -26.18 18.90 -34.18
N MET A 185 -25.89 19.81 -33.25
CA MET A 185 -25.58 21.22 -33.56
C MET A 185 -24.34 21.36 -34.46
N VAL A 186 -23.35 20.48 -34.31
CA VAL A 186 -22.09 20.53 -35.07
C VAL A 186 -22.27 20.02 -36.51
N ASP A 187 -23.12 19.01 -36.67
CA ASP A 187 -23.34 18.31 -37.96
C ASP A 187 -24.49 18.94 -38.78
N ARG A 188 -25.08 20.06 -38.29
CA ARG A 188 -26.29 20.70 -38.84
C ARG A 188 -26.20 21.02 -40.34
N ASP A 189 -25.11 21.63 -40.81
CA ASP A 189 -25.02 22.02 -42.23
C ASP A 189 -24.82 20.81 -43.16
N ASP A 190 -24.31 19.69 -42.64
CA ASP A 190 -24.13 18.46 -43.42
C ASP A 190 -25.42 17.64 -43.42
N ASP A 191 -26.14 17.60 -42.30
CA ASP A 191 -27.48 17.01 -42.20
C ASP A 191 -28.50 17.71 -43.11
N LEU A 192 -28.41 19.05 -43.23
CA LEU A 192 -29.24 19.84 -44.15
C LEU A 192 -28.95 19.53 -45.62
N LYS A 193 -27.70 19.24 -46.00
CA LYS A 193 -27.33 18.87 -47.38
C LYS A 193 -27.83 17.48 -47.76
N VAL A 194 -27.88 16.56 -46.79
CA VAL A 194 -28.27 15.16 -46.98
C VAL A 194 -29.79 14.97 -46.77
N GLY A 195 -30.50 15.99 -46.27
CA GLY A 195 -31.95 15.96 -46.06
C GLY A 195 -32.39 15.16 -44.82
N ILE A 196 -31.50 15.02 -43.83
CA ILE A 196 -31.76 14.30 -42.58
C ILE A 196 -32.42 15.24 -41.56
N LYS A 197 -33.41 14.74 -40.81
CA LYS A 197 -34.13 15.52 -39.78
C LYS A 197 -33.48 15.31 -38.41
N SER A 198 -33.25 16.38 -37.65
CA SER A 198 -32.64 16.34 -36.30
C SER A 198 -33.19 17.45 -35.38
N THR A 199 -33.06 17.28 -34.05
CA THR A 199 -33.48 18.32 -33.07
C THR A 199 -32.73 19.63 -33.24
N ALA A 200 -31.46 19.59 -33.66
CA ALA A 200 -30.68 20.79 -33.94
C ALA A 200 -31.25 21.59 -35.12
N ILE A 201 -31.79 20.91 -36.14
CA ILE A 201 -32.50 21.57 -37.25
C ILE A 201 -33.84 22.15 -36.78
N LEU A 202 -34.55 21.45 -35.89
CA LEU A 202 -35.83 21.91 -35.34
C LEU A 202 -35.70 23.15 -34.46
N PHE A 203 -34.69 23.18 -33.58
CA PHE A 203 -34.49 24.29 -32.63
C PHE A 203 -33.82 25.50 -33.27
N GLY A 204 -33.16 25.34 -34.43
CA GLY A 204 -32.56 26.44 -35.15
C GLY A 204 -31.61 27.25 -34.28
N ASP A 205 -31.81 28.57 -34.20
CA ASP A 205 -30.98 29.46 -33.39
C ASP A 205 -31.32 29.46 -31.90
N LEU A 206 -32.36 28.73 -31.47
CA LEU A 206 -32.74 28.57 -30.07
C LEU A 206 -32.13 27.32 -29.43
N ASP A 207 -31.33 26.55 -30.17
CA ASP A 207 -30.70 25.29 -29.74
C ASP A 207 -30.05 25.35 -28.34
N ARG A 208 -29.22 26.37 -28.07
CA ARG A 208 -28.53 26.57 -26.79
C ARG A 208 -29.50 26.80 -25.63
N ILE A 209 -30.53 27.60 -25.85
CA ILE A 209 -31.56 27.90 -24.85
C ILE A 209 -32.37 26.63 -24.57
N MET A 210 -32.77 25.91 -25.62
CA MET A 210 -33.50 24.65 -25.50
C MET A 210 -32.70 23.58 -24.76
N ILE A 211 -31.40 23.46 -25.04
CA ILE A 211 -30.50 22.58 -24.29
C ILE A 211 -30.43 22.98 -22.81
N GLY A 212 -30.39 24.28 -22.50
CA GLY A 212 -30.42 24.79 -21.13
C GLY A 212 -31.71 24.41 -20.40
N ILE A 213 -32.86 24.55 -21.07
CA ILE A 213 -34.17 24.15 -20.53
C ILE A 213 -34.21 22.64 -20.27
N LEU A 214 -33.71 21.82 -21.19
CA LEU A 214 -33.64 20.37 -21.04
C LEU A 214 -32.72 19.96 -19.87
N GLN A 215 -31.57 20.61 -19.72
CA GLN A 215 -30.64 20.40 -18.60
C GLN A 215 -31.25 20.75 -17.24
N ILE A 216 -31.93 21.91 -17.15
CA ILE A 216 -32.63 22.33 -15.93
C ILE A 216 -33.76 21.33 -15.60
N SER A 217 -34.52 20.91 -16.61
CA SER A 217 -35.62 19.94 -16.44
C SER A 217 -35.12 18.56 -16.01
N ALA A 218 -33.97 18.12 -16.54
CA ALA A 218 -33.30 16.90 -16.08
C ALA A 218 -32.84 17.02 -14.63
N LEU A 219 -32.22 18.15 -14.25
CA LEU A 219 -31.77 18.40 -12.88
C LEU A 219 -32.95 18.40 -11.89
N MET A 220 -34.06 19.06 -12.25
CA MET A 220 -35.29 19.04 -11.45
C MET A 220 -35.85 17.62 -11.28
N SER A 221 -35.79 16.79 -12.32
CA SER A 221 -36.21 15.39 -12.23
C SER A 221 -35.32 14.60 -11.25
N PHE A 222 -34.00 14.81 -11.26
CA PHE A 222 -33.10 14.16 -10.31
C PHE A 222 -33.30 14.67 -8.87
N ILE A 223 -33.57 15.95 -8.67
CA ILE A 223 -33.94 16.50 -7.35
C ILE A 223 -35.21 15.83 -6.83
N LEU A 224 -36.25 15.72 -7.67
CA LEU A 224 -37.51 15.05 -7.31
C LEU A 224 -37.30 13.56 -6.99
N ALA A 225 -36.44 12.86 -7.74
CA ALA A 225 -36.08 11.48 -7.44
C ALA A 225 -35.38 11.34 -6.07
N GLY A 226 -34.42 12.23 -5.75
CA GLY A 226 -33.74 12.25 -4.46
C GLY A 226 -34.67 12.53 -3.28
N LEU A 227 -35.63 13.45 -3.45
CA LEU A 227 -36.66 13.74 -2.45
C LEU A 227 -37.58 12.54 -2.20
N GLN A 228 -38.04 11.86 -3.27
CA GLN A 228 -38.88 10.67 -3.15
C GLN A 228 -38.17 9.49 -2.47
N LEU A 229 -36.84 9.38 -2.65
CA LEU A 229 -36.02 8.32 -2.05
C LEU A 229 -35.52 8.66 -0.63
N GLY A 230 -35.79 9.86 -0.12
CA GLY A 230 -35.35 10.28 1.21
C GLY A 230 -33.83 10.44 1.35
N TYR A 231 -33.12 10.70 0.24
CA TYR A 231 -31.67 10.85 0.25
C TYR A 231 -31.22 12.14 0.94
N GLN A 232 -30.01 12.10 1.49
CA GLN A 232 -29.42 13.13 2.35
C GLN A 232 -28.30 13.88 1.61
N HIS A 233 -27.47 14.63 2.36
CA HIS A 233 -26.51 15.62 1.85
C HIS A 233 -25.61 15.14 0.69
N PHE A 234 -25.07 13.92 0.74
CA PHE A 234 -24.15 13.43 -0.30
C PHE A 234 -24.75 13.38 -1.71
N TYR A 235 -26.03 13.02 -1.83
CA TYR A 235 -26.73 12.98 -3.12
C TYR A 235 -26.84 14.38 -3.72
N TYR A 236 -27.22 15.36 -2.89
CA TYR A 236 -27.37 16.76 -3.33
C TYR A 236 -26.02 17.44 -3.63
N VAL A 237 -24.94 17.07 -2.95
CA VAL A 237 -23.57 17.50 -3.33
C VAL A 237 -23.24 17.00 -4.74
N GLY A 238 -23.57 15.74 -5.06
CA GLY A 238 -23.42 15.21 -6.42
C GLY A 238 -24.24 15.98 -7.47
N LEU A 239 -25.48 16.35 -7.14
CA LEU A 239 -26.31 17.18 -8.02
C LEU A 239 -25.76 18.60 -8.19
N LEU A 240 -25.14 19.18 -7.17
CA LEU A 240 -24.47 20.48 -7.26
C LEU A 240 -23.28 20.43 -8.23
N VAL A 241 -22.48 19.35 -8.17
CA VAL A 241 -21.42 19.09 -9.15
C VAL A 241 -22.00 18.93 -10.56
N CYS A 242 -23.11 18.21 -10.71
CA CYS A 242 -23.81 18.06 -11.99
C CYS A 242 -24.27 19.41 -12.56
N ALA A 243 -24.86 20.28 -11.72
CA ALA A 243 -25.28 21.62 -12.11
C ALA A 243 -24.10 22.50 -12.55
N ALA A 244 -22.97 22.43 -11.84
CA ALA A 244 -21.74 23.14 -12.24
C ALA A 244 -21.22 22.66 -13.60
N LEU A 245 -21.25 21.34 -13.86
CA LEU A 245 -20.87 20.77 -15.15
C LEU A 245 -21.82 21.19 -16.29
N PHE A 246 -23.13 21.26 -16.05
CA PHE A 246 -24.09 21.77 -17.04
C PHE A 246 -23.84 23.25 -17.35
N GLY A 247 -23.52 24.07 -16.35
CA GLY A 247 -23.10 25.45 -16.56
C GLY A 247 -21.82 25.56 -17.40
N TYR A 248 -20.84 24.69 -17.15
CA TYR A 248 -19.62 24.62 -17.95
C TYR A 248 -19.89 24.18 -19.40
N GLN A 249 -20.79 23.21 -19.63
CA GLN A 249 -21.22 22.82 -20.98
C GLN A 249 -21.87 23.99 -21.73
N GLN A 250 -22.72 24.78 -21.06
CA GLN A 250 -23.35 25.97 -21.63
C GLN A 250 -22.35 27.08 -22.01
N TYR A 251 -21.22 27.15 -21.32
CA TYR A 251 -20.11 28.04 -21.68
C TYR A 251 -19.38 27.54 -22.93
N LEU A 252 -19.09 26.23 -23.01
CA LEU A 252 -18.38 25.63 -24.15
C LEU A 252 -19.16 25.75 -25.48
N ILE A 253 -20.48 25.59 -25.45
CA ILE A 253 -21.30 25.65 -26.67
C ILE A 253 -21.65 27.07 -27.13
N ARG A 254 -21.15 28.12 -26.45
CA ARG A 254 -21.51 29.53 -26.70
C ARG A 254 -21.24 29.98 -28.13
N ASN A 255 -20.11 29.58 -28.72
CA ASN A 255 -19.65 30.09 -30.00
C ASN A 255 -20.05 29.22 -31.21
N ARG A 256 -20.72 28.07 -30.99
CA ARG A 256 -21.16 27.13 -32.05
C ARG A 256 -20.06 26.78 -33.08
N GLU A 257 -18.80 26.76 -32.65
CA GLU A 257 -17.66 26.59 -33.56
C GLU A 257 -17.58 25.15 -34.11
N ARG A 258 -17.54 25.02 -35.45
CA ARG A 258 -17.35 23.76 -36.19
C ARG A 258 -15.94 23.17 -36.01
N GLU A 259 -14.96 24.05 -35.83
CA GLU A 259 -13.53 23.76 -35.72
C GLU A 259 -13.02 23.65 -34.28
N VAL A 260 -13.88 23.25 -33.33
CA VAL A 260 -13.35 22.38 -32.27
C VAL A 260 -13.19 21.03 -32.96
N PRO A 261 -12.00 20.69 -33.47
CA PRO A 261 -11.84 19.72 -34.56
C PRO A 261 -12.55 18.44 -34.17
N LEU A 262 -13.42 17.89 -35.04
CA LEU A 262 -14.23 16.65 -34.88
C LEU A 262 -13.43 15.38 -34.51
N SER A 263 -12.12 15.51 -34.32
CA SER A 263 -11.40 14.94 -33.18
C SER A 263 -11.86 15.47 -31.81
N SER A 264 -13.12 15.91 -31.63
CA SER A 264 -13.60 16.74 -30.52
C SER A 264 -13.89 15.90 -29.29
N TRP A 265 -13.81 14.57 -29.45
CA TRP A 265 -13.65 13.64 -28.35
C TRP A 265 -12.20 13.52 -27.88
N SER A 266 -11.22 14.04 -28.59
CA SER A 266 -9.95 14.43 -27.96
C SER A 266 -10.15 15.65 -27.07
N TYR A 267 -11.29 16.33 -27.01
CA TYR A 267 -11.59 17.30 -25.95
C TYR A 267 -12.50 16.76 -24.87
N THR A 268 -13.33 15.72 -25.07
CA THR A 268 -14.02 15.06 -23.94
C THR A 268 -13.19 13.95 -23.32
N SER A 269 -12.40 13.22 -24.10
CA SER A 269 -11.36 12.32 -23.58
C SER A 269 -10.12 13.09 -23.15
N ARG A 270 -9.71 14.20 -23.78
CA ARG A 270 -8.71 15.08 -23.14
C ARG A 270 -9.31 15.95 -22.05
N ALA A 271 -10.56 16.41 -22.04
CA ALA A 271 -11.11 17.08 -20.85
C ALA A 271 -11.33 16.07 -19.74
N CYS A 272 -11.85 14.87 -19.99
CA CYS A 272 -11.88 13.82 -18.97
C CYS A 272 -10.46 13.44 -18.55
N ARG A 273 -9.51 13.28 -19.46
CA ARG A 273 -8.09 13.04 -19.12
C ARG A 273 -7.43 14.24 -18.47
N TYR A 274 -7.76 15.49 -18.80
CA TYR A 274 -7.20 16.73 -18.24
C TYR A 274 -7.85 17.02 -16.90
N THR A 275 -9.13 16.70 -16.71
CA THR A 275 -9.86 16.76 -15.45
C THR A 275 -9.37 15.64 -14.54
N VAL A 276 -9.20 14.42 -15.04
CA VAL A 276 -8.60 13.31 -14.27
C VAL A 276 -7.14 13.62 -13.96
N LEU A 277 -6.33 14.10 -14.91
CA LEU A 277 -4.95 14.53 -14.65
C LEU A 277 -4.90 15.76 -13.74
N PHE A 278 -5.85 16.68 -13.82
CA PHE A 278 -5.96 17.83 -12.93
C PHE A 278 -6.33 17.37 -11.53
N LEU A 279 -7.29 16.46 -11.38
CA LEU A 279 -7.66 15.84 -10.10
C LEU A 279 -6.49 15.05 -9.53
N ILE A 280 -5.81 14.22 -10.33
CA ILE A 280 -4.60 13.49 -9.92
C ILE A 280 -3.53 14.49 -9.47
N ARG A 281 -3.22 15.52 -10.27
CA ARG A 281 -2.24 16.55 -9.88
C ARG A 281 -2.66 17.36 -8.66
N ALA A 282 -3.95 17.59 -8.48
CA ALA A 282 -4.49 18.30 -7.32
C ALA A 282 -4.39 17.42 -6.07
N ILE A 283 -4.72 16.12 -6.17
CA ILE A 283 -4.56 15.11 -5.12
C ILE A 283 -3.07 14.94 -4.79
N ASP A 284 -2.21 14.79 -5.79
CA ASP A 284 -0.76 14.69 -5.62
C ASP A 284 -0.19 15.96 -4.98
N GLY A 285 -0.64 17.13 -5.42
CA GLY A 285 -0.27 18.41 -4.85
C GLY A 285 -0.74 18.55 -3.40
N LEU A 286 -1.95 18.10 -3.08
CA LEU A 286 -2.48 18.05 -1.72
C LEU A 286 -1.66 17.10 -0.86
N ASN A 287 -1.45 15.86 -1.30
CA ASN A 287 -0.64 14.84 -0.62
C ASN A 287 0.77 15.36 -0.32
N GLN A 288 1.39 16.08 -1.27
CA GLN A 288 2.71 16.65 -1.07
C GLN A 288 2.73 17.79 -0.06
N ARG A 289 1.71 18.67 -0.08
CA ARG A 289 1.56 19.73 0.93
C ARG A 289 1.29 19.17 2.32
N VAL A 290 0.44 18.14 2.42
CA VAL A 290 0.18 17.43 3.67
C VAL A 290 1.47 16.79 4.19
N ALA A 291 2.21 16.07 3.35
CA ALA A 291 3.51 15.47 3.71
C ALA A 291 4.51 16.51 4.22
N GLN A 292 4.64 17.65 3.52
CA GLN A 292 5.51 18.76 3.93
C GLN A 292 5.10 19.41 5.25
N ALA A 293 3.82 19.37 5.61
CA ALA A 293 3.33 19.86 6.89
C ALA A 293 3.60 18.83 8.01
N ILE A 294 3.23 17.56 7.79
CA ILE A 294 3.33 16.51 8.81
C ILE A 294 4.76 16.06 9.08
N ARG A 295 5.71 16.24 8.16
CA ARG A 295 7.12 15.83 8.38
C ARG A 295 7.70 16.44 9.66
N TRP A 296 7.30 17.68 9.99
CA TRP A 296 7.79 18.37 11.17
C TRP A 296 7.23 17.77 12.48
N LEU A 297 6.17 16.96 12.42
CA LEU A 297 5.68 16.23 13.59
C LEU A 297 6.75 15.32 14.18
N ALA A 298 7.65 14.75 13.37
CA ALA A 298 8.77 13.97 13.89
C ALA A 298 9.65 14.79 14.85
N LEU A 299 9.98 16.03 14.48
CA LEU A 299 10.72 16.95 15.34
C LEU A 299 9.91 17.36 16.58
N PHE A 300 8.62 17.65 16.43
CA PHE A 300 7.77 17.99 17.58
C PHE A 300 7.62 16.83 18.57
N MET A 301 7.49 15.60 18.07
CA MET A 301 7.47 14.39 18.90
C MET A 301 8.76 14.28 19.73
N VAL A 302 9.93 14.51 19.12
CA VAL A 302 11.22 14.52 19.82
C VAL A 302 11.24 15.57 20.93
N LEU A 303 10.84 16.82 20.62
CA LEU A 303 10.85 17.92 21.59
C LEU A 303 9.86 17.72 22.75
N ILE A 304 8.66 17.23 22.46
CA ILE A 304 7.65 16.95 23.48
C ILE A 304 8.11 15.77 24.36
N THR A 305 8.68 14.71 23.77
CA THR A 305 9.17 13.56 24.52
C THR A 305 10.26 13.97 25.52
N VAL A 306 11.22 14.79 25.11
CA VAL A 306 12.23 15.31 26.05
C VAL A 306 11.64 16.23 27.10
N THR A 307 10.62 17.02 26.75
CA THR A 307 9.89 17.83 27.74
C THR A 307 9.22 16.94 28.80
N ILE A 308 8.60 15.82 28.39
CA ILE A 308 8.01 14.85 29.32
C ILE A 308 9.08 14.28 30.25
N VAL A 309 10.22 13.87 29.72
CA VAL A 309 11.35 13.35 30.51
C VAL A 309 11.82 14.39 31.51
N VAL A 310 12.08 15.63 31.07
CA VAL A 310 12.50 16.72 31.94
C VAL A 310 11.48 16.97 33.07
N LEU A 311 10.19 17.07 32.74
CA LEU A 311 9.13 17.26 33.75
C LEU A 311 9.07 16.11 34.75
N ARG A 312 9.18 14.87 34.27
CA ARG A 312 9.11 13.68 35.12
C ARG A 312 10.31 13.56 36.06
N TYR A 313 11.54 13.64 35.54
CA TYR A 313 12.75 13.37 36.33
C TYR A 313 13.29 14.58 37.10
N LEU A 314 13.14 15.81 36.57
CA LEU A 314 13.64 17.02 37.26
C LEU A 314 12.59 17.67 38.16
N PHE A 315 11.31 17.62 37.78
CA PHE A 315 10.24 18.29 38.51
C PHE A 315 9.27 17.34 39.21
N GLY A 316 9.35 16.02 38.97
CA GLY A 316 8.42 15.04 39.54
C GLY A 316 7.00 15.17 39.01
N VAL A 317 6.80 15.82 37.85
CA VAL A 317 5.46 16.09 37.27
C VAL A 317 5.20 15.15 36.11
N GLY A 318 4.13 14.33 36.23
CA GLY A 318 3.59 13.55 35.12
C GLY A 318 2.67 14.40 34.25
N ALA A 319 2.87 14.36 32.93
CA ALA A 319 2.05 15.10 31.96
C ALA A 319 1.39 14.15 30.96
N ILE A 320 0.28 13.53 31.35
CA ILE A 320 -0.48 12.56 30.53
C ILE A 320 -0.88 13.17 29.19
N PHE A 321 -1.38 14.41 29.19
CA PHE A 321 -1.71 15.15 27.98
C PHE A 321 -0.55 15.21 26.97
N LEU A 322 0.69 15.47 27.43
CA LEU A 322 1.86 15.53 26.56
C LEU A 322 2.21 14.13 26.02
N GLN A 323 2.14 13.10 26.85
CA GLN A 323 2.41 11.72 26.45
C GLN A 323 1.43 11.23 25.38
N GLU A 324 0.14 11.49 25.56
CA GLU A 324 -0.87 11.19 24.55
C GLU A 324 -0.74 12.06 23.30
N SER A 325 -0.31 13.32 23.45
CA SER A 325 -0.03 14.19 22.30
C SER A 325 1.05 13.58 21.39
N VAL A 326 2.12 13.02 21.96
CA VAL A 326 3.15 12.30 21.18
C VAL A 326 2.56 11.09 20.47
N MET A 327 1.73 10.31 21.14
CA MET A 327 1.05 9.16 20.57
C MET A 327 0.10 9.56 19.43
N TYR A 328 -0.60 10.69 19.54
CA TYR A 328 -1.53 11.14 18.51
C TYR A 328 -0.79 11.76 17.32
N MET A 329 0.30 12.49 17.57
CA MET A 329 1.21 12.92 16.50
C MET A 329 1.80 11.72 15.76
N HIS A 330 2.17 10.66 16.48
CA HIS A 330 2.60 9.40 15.90
C HIS A 330 1.52 8.79 14.99
N GLY A 331 0.27 8.72 15.46
CA GLY A 331 -0.84 8.21 14.66
C GLY A 331 -1.18 9.05 13.42
N ILE A 332 -1.07 10.38 13.53
CA ILE A 332 -1.22 11.30 12.38
C ILE A 332 -0.11 11.06 11.36
N LEU A 333 1.14 10.98 11.84
CA LEU A 333 2.32 10.72 11.02
C LEU A 333 2.14 9.39 10.29
N PHE A 334 1.73 8.33 10.99
CA PHE A 334 1.44 7.03 10.42
C PHE A 334 0.36 7.10 9.33
N MET A 335 -0.84 7.61 9.62
CA MET A 335 -1.97 7.53 8.68
C MET A 335 -1.81 8.44 7.46
N LEU A 336 -1.21 9.62 7.63
CA LEU A 336 -1.10 10.62 6.55
C LEU A 336 0.19 10.51 5.73
N ALA A 337 1.19 9.76 6.19
CA ALA A 337 2.44 9.57 5.43
C ALA A 337 2.35 8.49 4.35
N ILE A 338 1.45 7.51 4.50
CA ILE A 338 1.32 6.38 3.55
C ILE A 338 1.17 6.83 2.09
N PRO A 339 0.29 7.78 1.72
CA PRO A 339 0.15 8.21 0.33
C PRO A 339 1.42 8.86 -0.23
N PHE A 340 2.16 9.57 0.61
CA PHE A 340 3.42 10.20 0.22
C PHE A 340 4.50 9.16 -0.03
N THR A 341 4.63 8.17 0.86
CA THR A 341 5.60 7.08 0.72
C THR A 341 5.32 6.23 -0.51
N LEU A 342 4.04 5.91 -0.79
CA LEU A 342 3.63 5.21 -2.01
C LEU A 342 3.99 5.99 -3.28
N ARG A 343 3.80 7.31 -3.26
CA ARG A 343 4.16 8.19 -4.38
C ARG A 343 5.67 8.30 -4.58
N ALA A 344 6.45 8.23 -3.50
CA ALA A 344 7.90 8.32 -3.53
C ALA A 344 8.60 6.98 -3.85
N ASP A 345 7.83 5.92 -4.17
CA ASP A 345 8.32 4.54 -4.30
C ASP A 345 9.09 4.04 -3.05
N GLY A 346 8.78 4.62 -1.88
CA GLY A 346 9.40 4.27 -0.61
C GLY A 346 8.78 3.05 0.08
N HIS A 347 7.95 2.28 -0.64
CA HIS A 347 7.38 1.01 -0.14
C HIS A 347 8.35 -0.14 -0.41
N VAL A 348 8.32 -1.16 0.44
CA VAL A 348 9.10 -2.38 0.22
C VAL A 348 8.40 -3.24 -0.83
N ARG A 349 9.17 -3.69 -1.84
CA ARG A 349 8.77 -4.68 -2.85
C ARG A 349 9.82 -5.77 -2.90
N VAL A 350 9.37 -6.98 -3.23
CA VAL A 350 10.27 -8.11 -3.50
C VAL A 350 10.60 -8.12 -5.00
N ASP A 351 11.71 -7.48 -5.37
CA ASP A 351 12.04 -7.18 -6.78
C ASP A 351 12.74 -8.33 -7.54
N LEU A 352 12.28 -9.58 -7.37
CA LEU A 352 12.91 -10.74 -8.01
C LEU A 352 12.55 -10.85 -9.50
N ILE A 353 11.26 -10.75 -9.83
CA ILE A 353 10.72 -10.88 -11.18
C ILE A 353 10.47 -9.49 -11.78
N TYR A 354 9.88 -8.60 -10.97
CA TYR A 354 9.47 -7.25 -11.39
C TYR A 354 10.60 -6.45 -12.02
N SER A 355 11.80 -6.47 -11.42
CA SER A 355 12.98 -5.74 -11.90
C SER A 355 13.37 -6.09 -13.34
N ARG A 356 13.14 -7.35 -13.75
CA ARG A 356 13.48 -7.89 -15.08
C ARG A 356 12.42 -7.62 -16.16
N LEU A 357 11.24 -7.14 -15.78
CA LEU A 357 10.14 -6.89 -16.71
C LEU A 357 10.32 -5.56 -17.45
N SER A 358 9.79 -5.48 -18.67
CA SER A 358 9.76 -4.23 -19.42
C SER A 358 8.78 -3.22 -18.80
N GLN A 359 9.02 -1.93 -19.00
CA GLN A 359 8.23 -0.86 -18.38
C GLN A 359 6.71 -1.02 -18.60
N LYS A 360 6.29 -1.48 -19.79
CA LYS A 360 4.86 -1.72 -20.07
C LYS A 360 4.26 -2.79 -19.16
N HIS A 361 4.98 -3.87 -18.90
CA HIS A 361 4.48 -4.94 -18.02
C HIS A 361 4.49 -4.49 -16.56
N LYS A 362 5.49 -3.70 -16.15
CA LYS A 362 5.53 -3.05 -14.83
C LYS A 362 4.28 -2.20 -14.61
N ASP A 363 3.97 -1.30 -15.55
CA ASP A 363 2.79 -0.44 -15.49
C ASP A 363 1.48 -1.25 -15.42
N TRP A 364 1.39 -2.38 -16.14
CA TRP A 364 0.22 -3.28 -16.06
C TRP A 364 0.09 -4.00 -14.72
N ILE A 365 1.20 -4.47 -14.15
CA ILE A 365 1.23 -5.10 -12.82
C ILE A 365 0.82 -4.07 -11.76
N ASP A 366 1.39 -2.87 -11.80
CA ASP A 366 1.06 -1.80 -10.88
C ASP A 366 -0.42 -1.41 -11.00
N ALA A 367 -0.93 -1.21 -12.22
CA ALA A 367 -2.34 -0.90 -12.45
C ALA A 367 -3.28 -2.03 -11.96
N GLY A 368 -2.93 -3.28 -12.25
CA GLY A 368 -3.69 -4.46 -11.81
C GLY A 368 -3.69 -4.59 -10.28
N GLY A 369 -2.53 -4.47 -9.64
CA GLY A 369 -2.41 -4.52 -8.19
C GLY A 369 -3.10 -3.33 -7.51
N HIS A 370 -3.05 -2.12 -8.09
CA HIS A 370 -3.78 -0.99 -7.53
C HIS A 370 -5.31 -1.21 -7.59
N LEU A 371 -5.81 -1.80 -8.67
CA LEU A 371 -7.23 -2.10 -8.82
C LEU A 371 -7.70 -3.26 -7.94
N LEU A 372 -6.90 -4.33 -7.84
CA LEU A 372 -7.28 -5.59 -7.19
C LEU A 372 -6.88 -5.68 -5.71
N LEU A 373 -5.85 -4.96 -5.29
CA LEU A 373 -5.28 -5.06 -3.94
C LEU A 373 -5.39 -3.72 -3.19
N LEU A 374 -4.87 -2.63 -3.75
CA LEU A 374 -4.90 -1.31 -3.08
C LEU A 374 -6.34 -0.83 -2.86
N LEU A 375 -7.13 -0.74 -3.93
CA LEU A 375 -8.47 -0.16 -3.86
C LEU A 375 -9.39 -0.96 -2.93
N PRO A 376 -9.46 -2.30 -2.98
CA PRO A 376 -10.26 -3.07 -2.04
C PRO A 376 -9.79 -2.93 -0.59
N VAL A 377 -8.48 -2.92 -0.32
CA VAL A 377 -7.95 -2.69 1.03
C VAL A 377 -8.33 -1.31 1.54
N SER A 378 -8.11 -0.26 0.74
CA SER A 378 -8.46 1.11 1.12
C SER A 378 -9.96 1.26 1.38
N VAL A 379 -10.81 0.71 0.50
CA VAL A 379 -12.27 0.74 0.68
C VAL A 379 -12.67 -0.05 1.92
N PHE A 380 -12.10 -1.25 2.13
CA PHE A 380 -12.41 -2.07 3.29
C PHE A 380 -12.10 -1.36 4.60
N ILE A 381 -10.87 -0.87 4.78
CA ILE A 381 -10.45 -0.13 6.00
C ILE A 381 -11.38 1.05 6.25
N PHE A 382 -11.66 1.80 5.19
CA PHE A 382 -12.46 3.01 5.25
C PHE A 382 -13.93 2.75 5.62
N VAL A 383 -14.49 1.63 5.15
CA VAL A 383 -15.89 1.27 5.38
C VAL A 383 -16.07 0.60 6.75
N THR A 384 -15.18 -0.31 7.14
CA THR A 384 -15.27 -0.98 8.45
C THR A 384 -14.99 -0.02 9.60
N SER A 385 -14.11 0.97 9.41
CA SER A 385 -13.80 1.96 10.44
C SER A 385 -14.92 2.95 10.69
N LEU A 386 -15.91 3.04 9.81
CA LEU A 386 -16.85 4.14 9.87
C LEU A 386 -17.83 4.11 11.05
N PRO A 387 -18.46 2.95 11.36
CA PRO A 387 -19.28 2.83 12.56
C PRO A 387 -18.47 3.20 13.81
N TYR A 388 -17.21 2.77 13.86
CA TYR A 388 -16.27 3.06 14.94
C TYR A 388 -16.00 4.56 15.10
N VAL A 389 -15.72 5.27 14.00
CA VAL A 389 -15.56 6.74 13.99
C VAL A 389 -16.87 7.45 14.37
N SER A 390 -17.99 7.04 13.80
CA SER A 390 -19.30 7.67 14.07
C SER A 390 -19.75 7.52 15.53
N ALA A 391 -19.37 6.43 16.19
CA ALA A 391 -19.64 6.21 17.60
C ALA A 391 -18.80 7.19 18.45
N SER A 392 -17.52 7.34 18.10
CA SER A 392 -16.60 8.27 18.75
C SER A 392 -17.07 9.73 18.69
N TRP A 393 -17.49 10.20 17.51
CA TRP A 393 -18.02 11.56 17.34
C TRP A 393 -19.31 11.83 18.10
N ARG A 394 -20.20 10.84 18.21
CA ARG A 394 -21.47 11.00 18.93
C ARG A 394 -21.27 11.25 20.42
N VAL A 395 -20.18 10.74 20.98
CA VAL A 395 -19.85 10.88 22.41
C VAL A 395 -18.78 11.94 22.63
N LEU A 396 -18.24 12.55 21.56
CA LEU A 396 -17.05 13.43 21.61
C LEU A 396 -15.93 12.77 22.43
N GLU A 397 -15.57 11.56 22.04
CA GLU A 397 -14.68 10.69 22.80
C GLU A 397 -13.36 11.39 23.16
N GLY A 398 -13.14 11.55 24.47
CA GLY A 398 -11.89 11.95 25.08
C GLY A 398 -11.07 10.75 25.53
N SER A 399 -9.83 10.98 25.98
CA SER A 399 -9.00 9.93 26.55
C SER A 399 -9.69 9.29 27.76
N THR A 400 -9.42 7.99 27.95
CA THR A 400 -9.82 7.24 29.13
C THR A 400 -9.04 7.66 30.38
N GLU A 401 -7.87 8.30 30.20
CA GLU A 401 -7.02 8.77 31.28
C GLU A 401 -7.42 10.17 31.78
N VAL A 402 -7.40 10.36 33.09
CA VAL A 402 -7.72 11.65 33.71
C VAL A 402 -6.66 12.68 33.35
N GLY A 403 -7.06 13.76 32.67
CA GLY A 403 -6.12 14.77 32.16
C GLY A 403 -5.47 14.42 30.82
N GLY A 404 -5.97 13.39 30.13
CA GLY A 404 -5.63 13.08 28.76
C GLY A 404 -6.26 14.03 27.73
N VAL A 405 -5.99 13.78 26.46
CA VAL A 405 -6.42 14.59 25.33
C VAL A 405 -7.94 14.45 25.14
N PRO A 406 -8.71 15.56 25.11
CA PRO A 406 -10.18 15.50 25.07
C PRO A 406 -10.78 15.19 23.69
N ALA A 407 -9.95 15.03 22.65
CA ALA A 407 -10.39 14.99 21.26
C ALA A 407 -9.89 13.75 20.49
N VAL A 408 -10.02 12.56 21.10
CA VAL A 408 -9.62 11.27 20.49
C VAL A 408 -10.41 10.98 19.22
N PHE A 409 -11.66 11.43 19.18
CA PHE A 409 -12.51 11.33 18.00
C PHE A 409 -11.88 11.93 16.73
N LEU A 410 -11.02 12.97 16.87
CA LEU A 410 -10.28 13.54 15.73
C LEU A 410 -9.24 12.57 15.18
N LEU A 411 -8.52 11.85 16.03
CA LEU A 411 -7.56 10.83 15.57
C LEU A 411 -8.30 9.70 14.84
N LYS A 412 -9.43 9.24 15.39
CA LYS A 412 -10.26 8.21 14.75
C LYS A 412 -10.79 8.65 13.37
N THR A 413 -11.00 9.95 13.12
CA THR A 413 -11.45 10.44 11.79
C THR A 413 -10.54 10.08 10.64
N LEU A 414 -9.25 9.91 10.93
CA LEU A 414 -8.27 9.52 9.92
C LEU A 414 -8.56 8.12 9.35
N MET A 415 -9.55 7.40 9.89
CA MET A 415 -9.88 6.03 9.52
C MET A 415 -11.09 5.82 8.56
N GLY A 416 -12.06 6.75 8.29
CA GLY A 416 -13.23 6.33 7.45
C GLY A 416 -14.23 7.33 6.81
N SER A 417 -15.02 6.85 5.80
CA SER A 417 -16.38 7.32 5.36
C SER A 417 -17.25 6.43 4.40
N ALA A 418 -17.77 5.23 4.74
CA ALA A 418 -19.14 4.75 4.39
C ALA A 418 -19.58 3.50 5.23
N ARG A 419 -20.89 3.26 5.41
CA ARG A 419 -21.46 2.23 6.33
C ARG A 419 -21.71 0.91 5.57
N LEU A 420 -21.18 -0.23 6.04
CA LEU A 420 -21.63 -1.55 5.58
C LEU A 420 -22.82 -2.03 6.43
N PRO A 421 -23.87 -2.63 5.83
CA PRO A 421 -24.95 -3.26 6.57
C PRO A 421 -24.48 -4.60 7.18
N ASN A 422 -24.91 -4.86 8.41
CA ASN A 422 -24.72 -6.15 9.08
C ASN A 422 -25.59 -7.20 8.37
N ALA A 423 -24.97 -8.14 7.65
CA ALA A 423 -25.64 -9.34 7.19
C ALA A 423 -25.64 -10.40 8.29
N CYS A 424 -26.80 -11.02 8.48
CA CYS A 424 -27.15 -11.94 9.55
C CYS A 424 -26.17 -13.12 9.68
N SER A 425 -25.71 -13.39 10.89
CA SER A 425 -24.88 -14.53 11.27
C SER A 425 -25.69 -15.82 11.24
N ARG A 426 -25.37 -16.73 10.31
CA ARG A 426 -25.61 -18.16 10.50
C ARG A 426 -24.25 -18.85 10.61
N LEU A 427 -24.00 -19.42 11.78
CA LEU A 427 -22.88 -20.31 12.04
C LEU A 427 -23.06 -21.55 11.15
N SER A 428 -22.09 -21.82 10.29
CA SER A 428 -21.96 -23.12 9.63
C SER A 428 -20.79 -23.83 10.30
N GLU A 429 -21.10 -24.68 11.28
CA GLU A 429 -20.22 -25.78 11.69
C GLU A 429 -20.10 -26.73 10.50
N ASN A 430 -18.98 -26.69 9.78
CA ASN A 430 -18.50 -27.83 9.02
C ASN A 430 -16.98 -27.88 9.22
N ALA A 431 -16.56 -28.70 10.18
CA ALA A 431 -15.19 -29.04 10.45
C ALA A 431 -14.75 -30.16 9.48
N ASP A 432 -14.37 -29.78 8.27
CA ASP A 432 -13.43 -30.57 7.46
C ASP A 432 -12.12 -29.77 7.40
N MET A 433 -10.96 -30.44 7.38
CA MET A 433 -9.64 -29.79 7.37
C MET A 433 -9.56 -28.75 6.25
N ASP A 434 -9.72 -27.48 6.62
CA ASP A 434 -9.77 -26.39 5.68
C ASP A 434 -8.33 -25.99 5.34
N TYR A 435 -7.81 -26.44 4.20
CA TYR A 435 -6.47 -26.07 3.71
C TYR A 435 -6.38 -24.60 3.25
N THR A 436 -7.45 -23.83 3.44
CA THR A 436 -7.57 -22.42 3.07
C THR A 436 -6.48 -21.52 3.68
N PRO A 437 -6.08 -21.63 4.97
CA PRO A 437 -4.97 -20.85 5.52
C PRO A 437 -3.64 -21.09 4.78
N ILE A 438 -3.36 -22.35 4.41
CA ILE A 438 -2.14 -22.72 3.66
C ILE A 438 -2.19 -22.19 2.24
N ALA A 439 -3.35 -22.31 1.57
CA ALA A 439 -3.56 -21.76 0.25
C ALA A 439 -3.37 -20.22 0.28
N MET A 440 -3.92 -19.54 1.29
CA MET A 440 -3.76 -18.09 1.46
C MET A 440 -2.29 -17.72 1.67
N PHE A 441 -1.56 -18.43 2.53
CA PHE A 441 -0.13 -18.20 2.75
C PHE A 441 0.67 -18.40 1.46
N THR A 442 0.38 -19.47 0.71
CA THR A 442 1.06 -19.82 -0.55
C THR A 442 0.79 -18.78 -1.64
N VAL A 443 -0.46 -18.37 -1.82
CA VAL A 443 -0.83 -17.34 -2.81
C VAL A 443 -0.20 -16.00 -2.45
N THR A 444 -0.23 -15.61 -1.17
CA THR A 444 0.46 -14.41 -0.70
C THR A 444 1.95 -14.47 -1.02
N PHE A 445 2.61 -15.58 -0.72
CA PHE A 445 4.05 -15.74 -1.01
C PHE A 445 4.35 -15.62 -2.51
N VAL A 446 3.57 -16.27 -3.37
CA VAL A 446 3.72 -16.17 -4.83
C VAL A 446 3.44 -14.74 -5.33
N ALA A 447 2.43 -14.06 -4.78
CA ALA A 447 2.11 -12.69 -5.13
C ALA A 447 3.20 -11.71 -4.67
N LEU A 448 3.85 -11.97 -3.52
CA LEU A 448 5.02 -11.20 -3.08
C LEU A 448 6.16 -11.35 -4.09
N LEU A 449 6.45 -12.57 -4.55
CA LEU A 449 7.47 -12.81 -5.59
C LEU A 449 7.22 -12.09 -6.92
N ALA A 450 5.96 -11.75 -7.22
CA ALA A 450 5.61 -10.95 -8.39
C ALA A 450 6.09 -9.48 -8.28
N GLY A 451 6.49 -9.04 -7.09
CA GLY A 451 7.08 -7.72 -6.82
C GLY A 451 6.06 -6.61 -6.59
N TYR A 452 4.86 -6.93 -6.12
CA TYR A 452 3.89 -5.92 -5.67
C TYR A 452 4.17 -5.49 -4.21
N PRO A 453 3.87 -4.23 -3.80
CA PRO A 453 4.12 -3.76 -2.43
C PRO A 453 3.58 -4.69 -1.35
N VAL A 454 4.43 -5.06 -0.40
CA VAL A 454 4.15 -6.16 0.55
C VAL A 454 2.87 -5.94 1.35
N ALA A 455 2.72 -4.74 1.94
CA ALA A 455 1.53 -4.36 2.71
C ALA A 455 0.21 -4.61 1.96
N LEU A 456 0.20 -4.27 0.66
CA LEU A 456 -0.98 -4.39 -0.19
C LEU A 456 -1.22 -5.83 -0.63
N THR A 457 -0.15 -6.58 -0.87
CA THR A 457 -0.26 -8.02 -1.16
C THR A 457 -0.83 -8.77 0.04
N LEU A 458 -0.31 -8.51 1.24
CA LEU A 458 -0.79 -9.12 2.49
C LEU A 458 -2.27 -8.79 2.75
N GLY A 459 -2.62 -7.50 2.74
CA GLY A 459 -4.00 -7.07 2.98
C GLY A 459 -4.95 -7.49 1.86
N GLY A 460 -4.54 -7.31 0.60
CA GLY A 460 -5.39 -7.56 -0.56
C GLY A 460 -5.67 -9.04 -0.79
N VAL A 461 -4.66 -9.91 -0.73
CA VAL A 461 -4.87 -11.36 -0.84
C VAL A 461 -5.73 -11.85 0.31
N ALA A 462 -5.49 -11.39 1.55
CA ALA A 462 -6.32 -11.74 2.69
C ALA A 462 -7.79 -11.34 2.50
N LEU A 463 -8.06 -10.13 1.98
CA LEU A 463 -9.43 -9.70 1.70
C LEU A 463 -10.08 -10.48 0.55
N LEU A 464 -9.32 -10.89 -0.47
CA LEU A 464 -9.84 -11.74 -1.54
C LEU A 464 -10.24 -13.12 -1.00
N PHE A 465 -9.43 -13.70 -0.12
CA PHE A 465 -9.78 -14.95 0.57
C PHE A 465 -10.97 -14.77 1.51
N ALA A 466 -11.02 -13.69 2.29
CA ALA A 466 -12.18 -13.39 3.14
C ALA A 466 -13.47 -13.23 2.30
N LEU A 467 -13.40 -12.52 1.16
CA LEU A 467 -14.52 -12.38 0.24
C LEU A 467 -14.96 -13.75 -0.33
N GLY A 468 -14.00 -14.58 -0.75
CA GLY A 468 -14.26 -15.96 -1.19
C GLY A 468 -14.99 -16.78 -0.13
N GLY A 469 -14.51 -16.76 1.11
CA GLY A 469 -15.14 -17.45 2.23
C GLY A 469 -16.51 -16.92 2.60
N ILE A 470 -16.74 -15.61 2.51
CA ILE A 470 -18.07 -15.01 2.73
C ILE A 470 -19.05 -15.50 1.65
N LEU A 471 -18.60 -15.63 0.41
CA LEU A 471 -19.43 -16.11 -0.70
C LEU A 471 -19.74 -17.61 -0.58
N THR A 472 -18.82 -18.41 -0.07
CA THR A 472 -19.02 -19.86 0.14
C THR A 472 -19.68 -20.19 1.48
N GLY A 473 -19.78 -19.22 2.39
CA GLY A 473 -20.27 -19.41 3.75
C GLY A 473 -19.24 -19.95 4.75
N ALA A 474 -17.98 -20.10 4.32
CA ALA A 474 -16.87 -20.58 5.15
C ALA A 474 -16.27 -19.50 6.08
N PHE A 475 -16.54 -18.22 5.82
CA PHE A 475 -15.98 -17.10 6.61
C PHE A 475 -17.08 -16.15 7.08
N SER A 476 -17.03 -15.76 8.36
CA SER A 476 -18.02 -14.86 8.95
C SER A 476 -17.66 -13.39 8.72
N VAL A 477 -18.65 -12.59 8.32
CA VAL A 477 -18.49 -11.14 8.18
C VAL A 477 -18.21 -10.48 9.55
N GLY A 478 -18.63 -11.11 10.65
CA GLY A 478 -18.44 -10.60 12.01
C GLY A 478 -16.97 -10.46 12.40
N ASP A 479 -16.11 -11.38 11.95
CA ASP A 479 -14.69 -11.39 12.31
C ASP A 479 -13.93 -10.20 11.71
N LEU A 480 -14.39 -9.68 10.58
CA LEU A 480 -13.85 -8.45 9.98
C LEU A 480 -14.17 -7.19 10.80
N GLY A 481 -15.21 -7.24 11.65
CA GLY A 481 -15.63 -6.14 12.50
C GLY A 481 -14.61 -5.73 13.57
N PHE A 482 -13.67 -6.63 13.91
CA PHE A 482 -12.60 -6.34 14.88
C PHE A 482 -11.45 -5.51 14.32
N MET A 483 -11.38 -5.34 12.99
CA MET A 483 -10.26 -4.67 12.32
C MET A 483 -10.03 -3.23 12.78
N PRO A 484 -11.05 -2.35 12.89
CA PRO A 484 -10.83 -0.96 13.31
C PRO A 484 -10.24 -0.85 14.72
N GLY A 485 -10.68 -1.70 15.65
CA GLY A 485 -10.15 -1.74 17.01
C GLY A 485 -8.67 -2.16 17.03
N ARG A 486 -8.31 -3.19 16.25
CA ARG A 486 -6.90 -3.63 16.12
C ARG A 486 -6.02 -2.56 15.47
N LEU A 487 -6.53 -1.91 14.42
CA LEU A 487 -5.81 -0.81 13.75
C LEU A 487 -5.60 0.35 14.72
N PHE A 488 -6.63 0.77 15.45
CA PHE A 488 -6.51 1.84 16.44
C PHE A 488 -5.54 1.46 17.57
N GLY A 489 -5.61 0.25 18.11
CA GLY A 489 -4.66 -0.23 19.12
C GLY A 489 -3.20 -0.23 18.64
N THR A 490 -2.98 -0.53 17.36
CA THR A 490 -1.65 -0.43 16.73
C THR A 490 -1.20 1.04 16.63
N ILE A 491 -2.08 1.93 16.18
CA ILE A 491 -1.82 3.38 16.05
C ILE A 491 -1.41 3.96 17.41
N THR A 492 -2.01 3.50 18.50
CA THR A 492 -1.79 4.00 19.86
C THR A 492 -0.74 3.20 20.65
N ASN A 493 0.00 2.28 20.02
CA ASN A 493 0.97 1.44 20.71
C ASN A 493 2.20 2.26 21.14
N GLN A 494 2.41 2.37 22.45
CA GLN A 494 3.51 3.15 23.04
C GLN A 494 4.91 2.64 22.65
N THR A 495 5.07 1.33 22.46
CA THR A 495 6.35 0.73 22.06
C THR A 495 6.73 1.15 20.66
N LEU A 496 5.75 1.19 19.76
CA LEU A 496 5.95 1.55 18.35
C LEU A 496 6.24 3.05 18.16
N VAL A 497 5.87 3.91 19.12
CA VAL A 497 6.28 5.33 19.15
C VAL A 497 7.81 5.50 19.26
N ALA A 498 8.52 4.53 19.84
CA ALA A 498 9.99 4.58 19.91
C ALA A 498 10.64 4.47 18.51
N VAL A 499 9.98 3.82 17.54
CA VAL A 499 10.52 3.59 16.19
C VAL A 499 10.86 4.91 15.46
N PRO A 500 9.92 5.87 15.26
CA PRO A 500 10.25 7.14 14.61
C PRO A 500 11.30 7.95 15.39
N LEU A 501 11.36 7.86 16.72
CA LEU A 501 12.35 8.57 17.53
C LEU A 501 13.76 8.00 17.34
N PHE A 502 13.90 6.66 17.31
CA PHE A 502 15.18 6.00 17.01
C PHE A 502 15.61 6.22 15.56
N VAL A 503 14.67 6.14 14.60
CA VAL A 503 14.96 6.47 13.19
C VAL A 503 15.46 7.91 13.07
N PHE A 504 14.79 8.86 13.74
CA PHE A 504 15.21 10.27 13.74
C PHE A 504 16.64 10.42 14.29
N MET A 505 16.92 9.82 15.45
CA MET A 505 18.26 9.84 16.06
C MET A 505 19.32 9.28 15.09
N GLY A 506 19.07 8.11 14.50
CA GLY A 506 19.96 7.45 13.57
C GLY A 506 20.25 8.28 12.33
N VAL A 507 19.20 8.76 11.66
CA VAL A 507 19.34 9.59 10.46
C VAL A 507 20.04 10.91 10.78
N MET A 508 19.81 11.52 11.96
CA MET A 508 20.58 12.70 12.38
C MET A 508 22.08 12.40 12.50
N LEU A 509 22.45 11.30 13.16
CA LEU A 509 23.86 10.92 13.32
C LEU A 509 24.53 10.57 11.99
N GLU A 510 23.80 9.97 11.06
CA GLU A 510 24.25 9.70 9.71
C GLU A 510 24.46 11.00 8.91
N LYS A 511 23.45 11.90 8.89
CA LYS A 511 23.47 13.15 8.12
C LYS A 511 24.47 14.18 8.65
N THR A 512 24.86 14.09 9.91
CA THR A 512 25.92 14.93 10.50
C THR A 512 27.32 14.53 10.04
N ARG A 513 27.48 13.43 9.29
CA ARG A 513 28.76 12.89 8.79
C ARG A 513 29.76 12.60 9.91
N LEU A 514 29.25 12.28 11.10
CA LEU A 514 30.09 11.81 12.20
C LEU A 514 30.81 10.51 11.80
N ALA A 515 30.13 9.64 11.04
CA ALA A 515 30.71 8.42 10.49
C ALA A 515 32.00 8.66 9.69
N GLU A 516 32.00 9.67 8.80
CA GLU A 516 33.17 10.04 7.98
C GLU A 516 34.36 10.39 8.89
N GLY A 517 34.16 11.30 9.85
CA GLY A 517 35.22 11.73 10.77
C GLY A 517 35.72 10.61 11.70
N LEU A 518 34.83 9.70 12.12
CA LEU A 518 35.20 8.53 12.91
C LEU A 518 36.04 7.53 12.10
N LEU A 519 35.65 7.28 10.84
CA LEU A 519 36.42 6.44 9.92
C LEU A 519 37.81 7.03 9.66
N GLU A 520 37.92 8.34 9.42
CA GLU A 520 39.20 9.01 9.22
C GLU A 520 40.09 8.95 10.47
N SER A 521 39.52 9.24 11.66
CA SER A 521 40.26 9.27 12.92
C SER A 521 40.76 7.89 13.35
N LEU A 522 39.93 6.85 13.22
CA LEU A 522 40.31 5.47 13.56
C LEU A 522 41.21 4.84 12.50
N SER A 523 41.01 5.15 11.22
CA SER A 523 41.89 4.65 10.16
C SER A 523 43.30 5.24 10.24
N SER A 524 43.43 6.52 10.64
CA SER A 524 44.73 7.14 10.93
C SER A 524 45.43 6.48 12.13
N LEU A 525 44.69 6.23 13.23
CA LEU A 525 45.23 5.56 14.41
C LEU A 525 45.73 4.13 14.11
N LEU A 526 44.95 3.38 13.32
CA LEU A 526 45.27 2.00 12.95
C LEU A 526 46.11 1.88 11.68
N ARG A 527 46.66 2.99 11.16
CA ARG A 527 47.41 3.03 9.89
C ARG A 527 48.59 2.07 9.84
N ARG A 528 49.26 1.88 10.98
CA ARG A 528 50.45 1.01 11.12
C ARG A 528 50.09 -0.49 11.17
N PHE A 529 48.83 -0.83 11.42
CA PHE A 529 48.38 -2.20 11.50
C PHE A 529 47.89 -2.69 10.12
N ARG A 530 48.36 -3.87 9.72
CA ARG A 530 47.80 -4.60 8.56
C ARG A 530 46.33 -4.90 8.83
N GLY A 531 45.46 -4.61 7.86
CA GLY A 531 44.00 -4.69 8.07
C GLY A 531 43.40 -3.55 8.90
N GLY A 532 44.16 -2.51 9.25
CA GLY A 532 43.70 -1.41 10.11
C GLY A 532 42.41 -0.73 9.61
N LEU A 533 42.26 -0.52 8.30
CA LEU A 533 41.05 0.06 7.72
C LEU A 533 39.84 -0.89 7.83
N ALA A 534 40.03 -2.21 7.67
CA ALA A 534 38.96 -3.19 7.85
C ALA A 534 38.50 -3.28 9.32
N ILE A 535 39.43 -3.20 10.28
CA ILE A 535 39.11 -3.11 11.71
C ILE A 535 38.30 -1.85 11.99
N THR A 536 38.72 -0.71 11.44
CA THR A 536 38.00 0.56 11.53
C THR A 536 36.58 0.45 10.96
N VAL A 537 36.41 -0.20 9.81
CA VAL A 537 35.09 -0.44 9.22
C VAL A 537 34.20 -1.24 10.18
N VAL A 538 34.71 -2.33 10.78
CA VAL A 538 33.94 -3.15 11.74
C VAL A 538 33.53 -2.33 12.98
N LEU A 539 34.46 -1.57 13.57
CA LEU A 539 34.20 -0.78 14.79
C LEU A 539 33.27 0.40 14.54
N VAL A 540 33.52 1.20 13.50
CA VAL A 540 32.65 2.34 13.17
C VAL A 540 31.29 1.83 12.70
N GLY A 541 31.25 0.77 11.92
CA GLY A 541 29.99 0.18 11.50
C GLY A 541 29.20 -0.44 12.65
N MET A 542 29.83 -0.98 13.69
CA MET A 542 29.16 -1.38 14.94
C MET A 542 28.53 -0.18 15.66
N LEU A 543 29.25 0.93 15.79
CA LEU A 543 28.72 2.16 16.39
C LEU A 543 27.57 2.75 15.56
N MET A 544 27.69 2.72 14.24
CA MET A 544 26.64 3.18 13.32
C MET A 544 25.42 2.26 13.34
N ALA A 545 25.63 0.96 13.41
CA ALA A 545 24.58 -0.04 13.58
C ALA A 545 23.74 0.23 14.83
N ALA A 546 24.38 0.48 15.97
CA ALA A 546 23.72 0.84 17.22
C ALA A 546 22.88 2.13 17.11
N SER A 547 23.30 3.07 16.26
CA SER A 547 22.59 4.35 16.14
C SER A 547 21.44 4.35 15.12
N THR A 548 21.59 3.63 14.01
CA THR A 548 20.69 3.74 12.86
C THR A 548 19.66 2.62 12.79
N GLY A 549 20.03 1.39 13.15
CA GLY A 549 19.15 0.21 13.07
C GLY A 549 18.66 -0.14 11.65
N ILE A 550 19.16 0.52 10.59
CA ILE A 550 18.73 0.32 9.19
C ILE A 550 19.92 -0.25 8.39
N VAL A 551 19.81 -1.52 8.02
CA VAL A 551 20.88 -2.27 7.32
C VAL A 551 21.21 -1.63 5.97
N GLY A 552 20.20 -1.32 5.15
CA GLY A 552 20.42 -0.78 3.81
C GLY A 552 21.17 0.55 3.80
N ALA A 553 20.72 1.50 4.63
CA ALA A 553 21.39 2.79 4.79
C ALA A 553 22.85 2.61 5.23
N THR A 554 23.09 1.78 6.25
CA THR A 554 24.44 1.55 6.78
C THR A 554 25.36 0.91 5.74
N VAL A 555 24.90 -0.09 5.00
CA VAL A 555 25.69 -0.75 3.94
C VAL A 555 26.02 0.22 2.80
N VAL A 556 25.05 1.02 2.36
CA VAL A 556 25.22 2.02 1.29
C VAL A 556 26.20 3.11 1.73
N THR A 557 26.01 3.64 2.93
CA THR A 557 26.83 4.72 3.50
C THR A 557 28.27 4.26 3.72
N MET A 558 28.47 3.10 4.36
CA MET A 558 29.80 2.51 4.53
C MET A 558 30.42 2.12 3.19
N GLY A 559 29.62 1.63 2.24
CA GLY A 559 30.06 1.28 0.89
C GLY A 559 30.60 2.50 0.13
N LEU A 560 29.86 3.61 0.11
CA LEU A 560 30.30 4.84 -0.55
C LEU A 560 31.53 5.47 0.10
N MET A 561 31.65 5.38 1.43
CA MET A 561 32.74 6.00 2.19
C MET A 561 34.02 5.17 2.23
N SER A 562 33.91 3.86 2.48
CA SER A 562 35.07 3.01 2.79
C SER A 562 35.55 2.14 1.63
N LEU A 563 34.65 1.66 0.75
CA LEU A 563 35.04 0.76 -0.33
C LEU A 563 36.05 1.38 -1.31
N PRO A 564 35.88 2.63 -1.80
CA PRO A 564 36.86 3.24 -2.71
C PRO A 564 38.24 3.37 -2.06
N THR A 565 38.28 3.71 -0.77
CA THR A 565 39.51 3.87 0.01
C THR A 565 40.21 2.52 0.23
N MET A 566 39.45 1.47 0.55
CA MET A 566 39.99 0.11 0.68
C MET A 566 40.61 -0.38 -0.64
N LEU A 567 39.92 -0.18 -1.77
CA LEU A 567 40.42 -0.57 -3.08
C LEU A 567 41.68 0.21 -3.48
N LYS A 568 41.72 1.53 -3.24
CA LYS A 568 42.91 2.36 -3.48
C LYS A 568 44.13 1.93 -2.66
N GLN A 569 43.90 1.46 -1.43
CA GLN A 569 44.96 0.94 -0.57
C GLN A 569 45.40 -0.49 -0.94
N GLY A 570 44.81 -1.11 -1.96
CA GLY A 570 45.18 -2.46 -2.41
C GLY A 570 44.51 -3.60 -1.65
N TYR A 571 43.41 -3.35 -0.93
CA TYR A 571 42.64 -4.43 -0.31
C TYR A 571 42.05 -5.35 -1.37
N GLN A 572 42.05 -6.66 -1.11
CA GLN A 572 41.36 -7.61 -1.95
C GLN A 572 39.86 -7.28 -2.04
N PRO A 573 39.28 -7.13 -3.25
CA PRO A 573 37.88 -6.69 -3.40
C PRO A 573 36.87 -7.56 -2.64
N SER A 574 37.08 -8.87 -2.58
CA SER A 574 36.22 -9.79 -1.82
C SER A 574 36.27 -9.53 -0.32
N LEU A 575 37.43 -9.24 0.25
CA LEU A 575 37.53 -8.93 1.68
C LEU A 575 36.87 -7.59 1.99
N ALA A 576 37.17 -6.55 1.20
CA ALA A 576 36.60 -5.23 1.41
C ALA A 576 35.06 -5.24 1.35
N THR A 577 34.51 -5.85 0.29
CA THR A 577 33.06 -5.96 0.11
C THR A 577 32.41 -6.86 1.18
N GLY A 578 33.06 -7.97 1.54
CA GLY A 578 32.61 -8.86 2.61
C GLY A 578 32.50 -8.15 3.96
N THR A 579 33.55 -7.45 4.38
CA THR A 579 33.60 -6.73 5.66
C THR A 579 32.55 -5.64 5.73
N ILE A 580 32.37 -4.85 4.66
CA ILE A 580 31.35 -3.77 4.62
C ILE A 580 29.93 -4.35 4.70
N CYS A 581 29.62 -5.38 3.90
CA CYS A 581 28.33 -6.06 3.95
C CYS A 581 28.04 -6.62 5.35
N ALA A 582 28.97 -7.40 5.90
CA ALA A 582 28.80 -8.04 7.20
C ALA A 582 28.58 -7.03 8.32
N THR A 583 29.38 -5.96 8.33
CA THR A 583 29.28 -4.91 9.35
C THR A 583 27.97 -4.14 9.23
N GLY A 584 27.51 -3.84 8.02
CA GLY A 584 26.24 -3.13 7.82
C GLY A 584 25.01 -3.91 8.30
N THR A 585 25.09 -5.24 8.39
CA THR A 585 24.01 -6.07 8.97
C THR A 585 23.95 -6.06 10.50
N LEU A 586 24.98 -5.57 11.19
CA LEU A 586 25.02 -5.53 12.67
C LEU A 586 23.88 -4.70 13.27
N GLY A 587 23.28 -3.78 12.51
CA GLY A 587 22.16 -2.94 12.95
C GLY A 587 20.92 -3.73 13.37
N GLN A 588 20.81 -5.01 13.03
CA GLN A 588 19.69 -5.86 13.44
C GLN A 588 19.86 -6.42 14.87
N ILE A 589 21.09 -6.63 15.35
CA ILE A 589 21.36 -7.27 16.64
C ILE A 589 21.96 -6.33 17.68
N ILE A 590 22.70 -5.28 17.26
CA ILE A 590 23.35 -4.35 18.19
C ILE A 590 22.33 -3.31 18.70
N PRO A 591 22.03 -3.25 20.01
CA PRO A 591 21.10 -2.27 20.57
C PRO A 591 21.68 -0.84 20.59
N PRO A 592 20.84 0.22 20.50
CA PRO A 592 19.40 0.20 20.25
C PRO A 592 19.05 -0.11 18.78
N SER A 593 18.33 -1.21 18.54
CA SER A 593 17.97 -1.67 17.20
C SER A 593 16.46 -1.58 16.95
N ILE A 594 16.07 -1.01 15.81
CA ILE A 594 14.67 -0.97 15.36
C ILE A 594 14.12 -2.40 15.20
N ALA A 595 14.94 -3.35 14.73
CA ALA A 595 14.53 -4.73 14.57
C ALA A 595 14.14 -5.36 15.92
N LEU A 596 14.95 -5.15 16.96
CA LEU A 596 14.65 -5.63 18.31
C LEU A 596 13.44 -4.92 18.94
N VAL A 597 13.21 -3.63 18.64
CA VAL A 597 12.00 -2.90 19.10
C VAL A 597 10.74 -3.53 18.50
N LEU A 598 10.71 -3.75 17.19
CA LEU A 598 9.55 -4.36 16.51
C LEU A 598 9.35 -5.81 16.95
N LEU A 599 10.44 -6.58 17.05
CA LEU A 599 10.39 -7.97 17.47
C LEU A 599 9.92 -8.10 18.92
N GLY A 600 10.32 -7.18 19.80
CA GLY A 600 9.86 -7.16 21.19
C GLY A 600 8.37 -6.92 21.34
N ASP A 601 7.80 -5.99 20.58
CA ASP A 601 6.36 -5.78 20.58
C ASP A 601 5.59 -7.02 20.11
N VAL A 602 6.00 -7.60 18.98
CA VAL A 602 5.32 -8.78 18.42
C VAL A 602 5.49 -10.01 19.32
N LEU A 603 6.69 -10.26 19.86
CA LEU A 603 6.92 -11.38 20.76
C LEU A 603 6.19 -11.19 22.09
N SER A 604 6.08 -9.97 22.60
CA SER A 604 5.30 -9.69 23.82
C SER A 604 3.83 -10.07 23.60
N ASN A 605 3.24 -9.65 22.48
CA ASN A 605 1.88 -10.02 22.10
C ASN A 605 1.72 -11.55 21.90
N ALA A 606 2.67 -12.19 21.23
CA ALA A 606 2.67 -13.63 21.01
C ALA A 606 2.80 -14.42 22.32
N TYR A 607 3.63 -13.94 23.25
CA TYR A 607 3.86 -14.54 24.56
C TYR A 607 2.66 -14.41 25.48
N GLN A 608 2.00 -13.25 25.47
CA GLN A 608 0.74 -13.05 26.19
C GLN A 608 -0.36 -13.96 25.63
N GLN A 609 -0.45 -14.07 24.30
CA GLN A 609 -1.43 -14.96 23.66
C GLN A 609 -1.19 -16.43 24.02
N ALA A 610 0.07 -16.89 23.98
CA ALA A 610 0.42 -18.25 24.37
C ALA A 610 0.01 -18.55 25.82
N GLN A 611 0.27 -17.62 26.74
CA GLN A 611 -0.13 -17.74 28.15
C GLN A 611 -1.64 -17.81 28.32
N LEU A 612 -2.40 -16.97 27.60
CA LEU A 612 -3.86 -17.02 27.62
C LEU A 612 -4.39 -18.37 27.14
N ASN A 613 -3.82 -18.92 26.07
CA ASN A 613 -4.19 -20.25 25.56
C ASN A 613 -3.83 -21.38 26.54
N MET A 614 -2.80 -21.20 27.37
CA MET A 614 -2.43 -22.11 28.46
C MET A 614 -3.28 -21.93 29.74
N GLY A 615 -4.32 -21.07 29.72
CA GLY A 615 -5.18 -20.81 30.88
C GLY A 615 -4.58 -19.84 31.91
N ILE A 616 -3.49 -19.13 31.57
CA ILE A 616 -2.88 -18.10 32.41
C ILE A 616 -3.53 -16.76 32.09
N PHE A 617 -4.49 -16.34 32.92
CA PHE A 617 -5.25 -15.09 32.72
C PHE A 617 -4.53 -13.83 33.22
N ALA A 618 -3.38 -13.98 33.90
CA ALA A 618 -2.49 -12.89 34.28
C ALA A 618 -1.15 -13.03 33.52
N PRO A 619 -1.13 -12.73 32.21
CA PRO A 619 0.03 -13.00 31.38
C PRO A 619 1.18 -12.04 31.69
N LYS A 620 2.39 -12.59 31.72
CA LYS A 620 3.64 -11.81 31.78
C LYS A 620 3.93 -11.22 30.41
N ALA A 621 4.33 -9.96 30.37
CA ALA A 621 4.82 -9.30 29.17
C ALA A 621 6.35 -9.40 29.10
N VAL A 622 6.88 -9.35 27.89
CA VAL A 622 8.33 -9.17 27.65
C VAL A 622 8.51 -7.73 27.19
N SER A 623 9.51 -7.05 27.76
CA SER A 623 9.82 -5.68 27.39
C SER A 623 10.87 -5.63 26.27
N VAL A 624 10.93 -4.50 25.56
CA VAL A 624 12.02 -4.24 24.60
C VAL A 624 13.38 -4.15 25.31
N GLY A 625 13.40 -3.68 26.57
CA GLY A 625 14.61 -3.63 27.39
C GLY A 625 15.20 -5.02 27.63
N ASP A 626 14.36 -6.04 27.85
CA ASP A 626 14.79 -7.43 28.02
C ASP A 626 15.49 -7.96 26.78
N LEU A 627 14.95 -7.67 25.60
CA LEU A 627 15.57 -8.04 24.32
C LEU A 627 16.87 -7.27 24.05
N PHE A 628 16.94 -5.99 24.42
CA PHE A 628 18.18 -5.22 24.31
C PHE A 628 19.27 -5.80 25.20
N ALA A 629 18.94 -6.13 26.46
CA ALA A 629 19.85 -6.81 27.36
C ALA A 629 20.28 -8.17 26.79
N GLY A 630 19.32 -8.98 26.31
CA GLY A 630 19.61 -10.32 25.80
C GLY A 630 20.42 -10.33 24.50
N ALA A 631 20.28 -9.30 23.65
CA ALA A 631 21.01 -9.19 22.39
C ALA A 631 22.43 -8.62 22.56
N LEU A 632 22.73 -7.91 23.65
CA LEU A 632 24.00 -7.23 23.84
C LEU A 632 25.20 -8.18 23.84
N MET A 633 25.13 -9.25 24.63
CA MET A 633 26.22 -10.23 24.74
C MET A 633 26.46 -10.98 23.40
N PRO A 634 25.43 -11.56 22.75
CA PRO A 634 25.60 -12.19 21.44
C PRO A 634 26.07 -11.22 20.35
N GLY A 635 25.58 -9.98 20.37
CA GLY A 635 25.99 -8.94 19.44
C GLY A 635 27.48 -8.58 19.58
N LEU A 636 27.96 -8.38 20.80
CA LEU A 636 29.38 -8.13 21.07
C LEU A 636 30.26 -9.34 20.73
N LEU A 637 29.78 -10.56 21.00
CA LEU A 637 30.46 -11.79 20.61
C LEU A 637 30.62 -11.87 19.08
N LEU A 638 29.59 -11.51 18.32
CA LEU A 638 29.64 -11.48 16.85
C LEU A 638 30.69 -10.48 16.33
N VAL A 639 30.71 -9.27 16.91
CA VAL A 639 31.72 -8.25 16.58
C VAL A 639 33.13 -8.77 16.91
N GLY A 640 33.27 -9.48 18.04
CA GLY A 640 34.50 -10.17 18.40
C GLY A 640 34.94 -11.19 17.34
N PHE A 641 34.02 -12.03 16.84
CA PHE A 641 34.33 -12.96 15.75
C PHE A 641 34.79 -12.24 14.49
N TYR A 642 34.13 -11.15 14.10
CA TYR A 642 34.52 -10.37 12.92
C TYR A 642 35.92 -9.76 13.07
N LEU A 643 36.22 -9.18 14.24
CA LEU A 643 37.54 -8.64 14.54
C LEU A 643 38.62 -9.73 14.53
N LEU A 644 38.36 -10.87 15.17
CA LEU A 644 39.29 -12.01 15.19
C LEU A 644 39.57 -12.53 13.78
N TYR A 645 38.56 -12.61 12.92
CA TYR A 645 38.74 -13.01 11.52
C TYR A 645 39.57 -12.01 10.71
N VAL A 646 39.27 -10.71 10.81
CA VAL A 646 40.03 -9.66 10.09
C VAL A 646 41.48 -9.62 10.58
N ILE A 647 41.69 -9.65 11.89
CA ILE A 647 43.03 -9.66 12.49
C ILE A 647 43.79 -10.92 12.08
N GLY A 648 43.16 -12.09 12.24
CA GLY A 648 43.76 -13.38 11.86
C GLY A 648 44.15 -13.42 10.39
N LYS A 649 43.27 -12.98 9.50
CA LYS A 649 43.59 -12.90 8.07
C LYS A 649 44.72 -11.89 7.78
N GLY A 650 44.83 -10.80 8.54
CA GLY A 650 45.93 -9.85 8.39
C GLY A 650 47.30 -10.41 8.80
N PHE A 651 47.31 -11.41 9.70
CA PHE A 651 48.51 -12.15 10.05
C PHE A 651 48.85 -13.27 9.06
N PHE A 652 47.86 -14.03 8.59
CA PHE A 652 48.07 -15.21 7.74
C PHE A 652 48.09 -14.92 6.23
N ASP A 653 47.43 -13.86 5.78
CA ASP A 653 47.37 -13.43 4.38
C ASP A 653 47.60 -11.91 4.26
N PRO A 654 48.86 -11.44 4.51
CA PRO A 654 49.19 -10.03 4.59
C PRO A 654 48.99 -9.26 3.28
N ASP A 655 49.07 -9.94 2.14
CA ASP A 655 48.93 -9.36 0.80
C ASP A 655 47.48 -8.98 0.49
N SER A 656 46.51 -9.63 1.14
CA SER A 656 45.09 -9.33 0.97
C SER A 656 44.63 -8.04 1.64
N MET A 657 45.41 -7.52 2.61
CA MET A 657 45.10 -6.32 3.40
C MET A 657 46.35 -5.53 3.81
N PRO A 658 47.07 -4.95 2.83
CA PRO A 658 48.30 -4.21 3.10
C PRO A 658 48.07 -3.04 4.06
N ALA A 659 49.11 -2.70 4.82
CA ALA A 659 49.11 -1.50 5.65
C ALA A 659 49.15 -0.25 4.74
N ALA A 660 48.51 0.84 5.16
CA ALA A 660 48.46 2.06 4.36
C ALA A 660 49.86 2.67 4.19
N ALA A 661 50.16 3.16 2.98
CA ALA A 661 51.43 3.80 2.64
C ALA A 661 51.69 5.04 3.49
N ALA A 662 52.97 5.34 3.74
CA ALA A 662 53.37 6.29 4.78
C ALA A 662 53.03 7.78 4.49
N ASP A 663 52.63 8.14 3.27
CA ASP A 663 52.67 9.54 2.82
C ASP A 663 51.33 10.32 2.80
N ASP A 664 50.16 9.68 2.96
CA ASP A 664 48.88 10.33 2.58
C ASP A 664 47.92 10.71 3.74
N ALA A 665 48.33 10.73 5.00
CA ALA A 665 47.41 11.10 6.10
C ALA A 665 48.05 11.97 7.20
N PRO A 666 47.33 12.97 7.74
CA PRO A 666 47.79 13.73 8.90
C PRO A 666 47.90 12.81 10.14
N ASP A 667 48.96 13.01 10.93
CA ASP A 667 49.16 12.33 12.22
C ASP A 667 48.07 12.79 13.20
N ILE A 668 47.03 11.97 13.37
CA ILE A 668 45.97 12.21 14.35
C ILE A 668 46.41 11.57 15.67
N ASN A 669 46.49 12.37 16.73
CA ASN A 669 46.85 11.89 18.06
C ASN A 669 45.74 10.99 18.64
N LEU A 670 46.12 9.98 19.45
CA LEU A 670 45.19 9.12 20.19
C LEU A 670 44.13 9.92 20.97
N MET A 671 44.52 11.07 21.53
CA MET A 671 43.62 11.98 22.24
C MET A 671 42.55 12.59 21.32
N GLN A 672 42.88 12.91 20.08
CA GLN A 672 41.93 13.45 19.08
C GLN A 672 40.95 12.37 18.59
N THR A 673 41.43 11.13 18.42
CA THR A 673 40.58 9.99 18.08
C THR A 673 39.60 9.68 19.21
N LEU A 674 40.08 9.64 20.46
CA LEU A 674 39.23 9.48 21.65
C LEU A 674 38.22 10.62 21.77
N SER A 675 38.63 11.88 21.57
CA SER A 675 37.70 13.02 21.63
C SER A 675 36.63 12.99 20.53
N SER A 676 36.91 12.36 19.39
CA SER A 676 35.95 12.22 18.28
C SER A 676 34.95 11.09 18.49
N LEU A 677 35.37 10.01 19.16
CA LEU A 677 34.52 8.85 19.51
C LEU A 677 33.62 9.12 20.73
N LEU A 678 34.09 9.96 21.65
CA LEU A 678 33.42 10.18 22.93
C LEU A 678 31.96 10.64 22.77
N PRO A 679 31.59 11.60 21.90
CA PRO A 679 30.23 12.11 21.87
C PRO A 679 29.19 11.07 21.39
N PRO A 680 29.38 10.36 20.25
CA PRO A 680 28.46 9.30 19.84
C PRO A 680 28.40 8.14 20.82
N LEU A 681 29.54 7.73 21.40
CA LEU A 681 29.59 6.65 22.37
C LEU A 681 28.86 7.02 23.66
N THR A 682 29.07 8.25 24.16
CA THR A 682 28.37 8.77 25.35
C THR A 682 26.87 8.80 25.12
N LEU A 683 26.43 9.19 23.92
CA LEU A 683 25.02 9.19 23.56
C LEU A 683 24.44 7.76 23.56
N ILE A 684 25.10 6.80 22.92
CA ILE A 684 24.65 5.40 22.86
C ILE A 684 24.62 4.79 24.27
N VAL A 685 25.67 5.00 25.07
CA VAL A 685 25.76 4.49 26.45
C VAL A 685 24.72 5.14 27.35
N ALA A 686 24.41 6.43 27.17
CA ALA A 686 23.35 7.10 27.93
C ALA A 686 21.97 6.55 27.57
N VAL A 687 21.68 6.37 26.28
CA VAL A 687 20.40 5.80 25.82
C VAL A 687 20.26 4.36 26.27
N LEU A 688 21.23 3.49 25.96
CA LEU A 688 21.17 2.08 26.33
C LEU A 688 21.24 1.89 27.84
N GLY A 689 22.10 2.63 28.54
CA GLY A 689 22.26 2.56 29.99
C GLY A 689 21.00 3.00 30.74
N SER A 690 20.26 4.00 30.24
CA SER A 690 18.99 4.41 30.85
C SER A 690 17.86 3.38 30.65
N ILE A 691 17.85 2.66 29.53
CA ILE A 691 16.92 1.54 29.28
C ILE A 691 17.29 0.34 30.15
N LEU A 692 18.56 -0.09 30.11
CA LEU A 692 19.05 -1.24 30.86
C LEU A 692 18.97 -1.02 32.36
N GLY A 693 19.25 0.19 32.84
CA GLY A 693 19.09 0.57 34.25
C GLY A 693 17.64 0.65 34.71
N GLY A 694 16.66 0.48 33.82
CA GLY A 694 15.23 0.63 34.13
C GLY A 694 14.84 2.07 34.49
N TRP A 695 15.71 3.03 34.22
CA TRP A 695 15.49 4.44 34.58
C TRP A 695 14.52 5.10 33.62
N ALA A 696 14.58 4.77 32.33
CA ALA A 696 13.75 5.35 31.28
C ALA A 696 13.14 4.27 30.39
N THR A 697 11.93 4.53 29.88
CA THR A 697 11.31 3.67 28.86
C THR A 697 12.03 3.81 27.51
N PRO A 698 11.92 2.83 26.58
CA PRO A 698 12.53 2.93 25.26
C PRO A 698 12.16 4.21 24.51
N THR A 699 10.91 4.66 24.61
CA THR A 699 10.41 5.89 23.98
C THR A 699 11.06 7.14 24.57
N GLU A 700 11.20 7.21 25.90
CA GLU A 700 11.86 8.32 26.60
C GLU A 700 13.36 8.37 26.28
N ALA A 701 14.03 7.22 26.32
CA ALA A 701 15.44 7.09 25.98
C ALA A 701 15.68 7.47 24.50
N ALA A 702 14.81 7.05 23.59
CA ALA A 702 14.87 7.45 22.17
C ALA A 702 14.67 8.96 21.99
N GLY A 703 13.74 9.58 22.73
CA GLY A 703 13.52 11.03 22.71
C GLY A 703 14.76 11.81 23.18
N VAL A 704 15.34 11.42 24.32
CA VAL A 704 16.59 12.01 24.83
C VAL A 704 17.75 11.78 23.84
N GLY A 705 17.85 10.57 23.27
CA GLY A 705 18.81 10.23 22.23
C GLY A 705 18.71 11.12 21.00
N ALA A 706 17.50 11.34 20.50
CA ALA A 706 17.21 12.19 19.34
C ALA A 706 17.58 13.66 19.59
N VAL A 707 17.27 14.21 20.78
CA VAL A 707 17.73 15.56 21.16
C VAL A 707 19.25 15.60 21.32
N GLY A 708 19.87 14.56 21.89
CA GLY A 708 21.33 14.45 21.97
C GLY A 708 21.98 14.48 20.59
N ALA A 709 21.45 13.74 19.61
CA ALA A 709 21.90 13.79 18.23
C ALA A 709 21.70 15.18 17.59
N LEU A 710 20.61 15.87 17.90
CA LEU A 710 20.39 17.25 17.47
C LEU A 710 21.41 18.22 18.07
N ILE A 711 21.71 18.10 19.37
CA ILE A 711 22.75 18.89 20.04
C ILE A 711 24.10 18.65 19.39
N LEU A 712 24.47 17.39 19.11
CA LEU A 712 25.69 17.08 18.37
C LEU A 712 25.68 17.76 16.99
N ALA A 713 24.59 17.69 16.24
CA ALA A 713 24.48 18.36 14.95
C ALA A 713 24.73 19.88 15.03
N VAL A 714 24.29 20.52 16.12
CA VAL A 714 24.53 21.95 16.38
C VAL A 714 25.98 22.21 16.77
N VAL A 715 26.55 21.42 17.68
CA VAL A 715 27.96 21.54 18.13
C VAL A 715 28.93 21.40 16.96
N TYR A 716 28.68 20.44 16.06
CA TYR A 716 29.47 20.24 14.84
C TYR A 716 29.12 21.23 13.71
N ARG A 717 28.25 22.21 13.95
CA ARG A 717 27.80 23.25 12.98
C ARG A 717 27.25 22.67 11.67
N ARG A 718 26.61 21.50 11.74
CA ARG A 718 25.95 20.83 10.59
C ARG A 718 24.44 21.00 10.60
N CYS A 719 23.86 21.50 11.70
CA CYS A 719 22.42 21.73 11.83
C CYS A 719 21.95 22.88 10.91
N THR A 720 21.24 22.53 9.84
CA THR A 720 20.57 23.47 8.94
C THR A 720 19.10 23.09 8.80
N ILE A 721 18.22 24.05 8.51
CA ILE A 721 16.78 23.78 8.28
C ILE A 721 16.59 22.77 7.14
N LYS A 722 17.46 22.82 6.12
CA LYS A 722 17.45 21.86 5.01
C LYS A 722 17.77 20.45 5.50
N MET A 723 18.84 20.27 6.29
CA MET A 723 19.20 18.98 6.85
C MET A 723 18.12 18.44 7.79
N LEU A 724 17.53 19.29 8.65
CA LEU A 724 16.39 18.92 9.49
C LEU A 724 15.18 18.47 8.66
N GLY A 725 14.89 19.16 7.56
CA GLY A 725 13.87 18.74 6.61
C GLY A 725 14.14 17.36 6.02
N GLU A 726 15.38 17.10 5.57
CA GLU A 726 15.79 15.79 5.02
C GLU A 726 15.70 14.66 6.05
N VAL A 727 16.04 14.94 7.32
CA VAL A 727 15.91 13.97 8.42
C VAL A 727 14.45 13.68 8.71
N CYS A 728 13.62 14.71 8.79
CA CYS A 728 12.18 14.55 8.98
C CYS A 728 11.54 13.78 7.82
N ASP A 729 11.93 14.07 6.58
CA ASP A 729 11.44 13.36 5.38
C ASP A 729 11.85 11.88 5.41
N SER A 730 13.10 11.58 5.78
CA SER A 730 13.59 10.19 5.90
C SER A 730 12.89 9.45 7.05
N THR A 731 12.70 10.12 8.19
CA THR A 731 11.98 9.58 9.35
C THR A 731 10.53 9.27 8.99
N LEU A 732 9.86 10.20 8.30
CA LEU A 732 8.50 10.04 7.82
C LEU A 732 8.37 8.83 6.87
N SER A 733 9.28 8.71 5.90
CA SER A 733 9.26 7.63 4.91
C SER A 733 9.47 6.26 5.54
N THR A 734 10.51 6.10 6.37
CA THR A 734 10.82 4.82 7.04
C THR A 734 9.71 4.41 8.00
N THR A 735 9.17 5.37 8.76
CA THR A 735 8.06 5.12 9.68
C THR A 735 6.84 4.66 8.88
N ALA A 736 6.39 5.43 7.89
CA ALA A 736 5.24 5.08 7.06
C ALA A 736 5.36 3.68 6.43
N MET A 737 6.55 3.31 5.96
CA MET A 737 6.84 1.99 5.40
C MET A 737 6.59 0.87 6.41
N VAL A 738 7.18 0.95 7.60
CA VAL A 738 7.02 -0.04 8.68
C VAL A 738 5.55 -0.22 9.03
N PHE A 739 4.86 0.88 9.27
CA PHE A 739 3.48 0.81 9.73
C PHE A 739 2.50 0.43 8.61
N PHE A 740 2.78 0.76 7.35
CA PHE A 740 1.97 0.30 6.24
C PHE A 740 1.99 -1.23 6.11
N ILE A 741 3.17 -1.85 6.29
CA ILE A 741 3.30 -3.31 6.37
C ILE A 741 2.48 -3.86 7.53
N LEU A 742 2.48 -3.18 8.68
CA LEU A 742 1.72 -3.57 9.86
C LEU A 742 0.20 -3.60 9.59
N ILE A 743 -0.36 -2.64 8.84
CA ILE A 743 -1.77 -2.67 8.42
C ILE A 743 -2.06 -3.94 7.60
N GLY A 744 -1.25 -4.20 6.58
CA GLY A 744 -1.41 -5.37 5.71
C GLY A 744 -1.31 -6.68 6.48
N ALA A 745 -0.29 -6.80 7.33
CA ALA A 745 -0.07 -7.95 8.20
C ALA A 745 -1.19 -8.14 9.23
N SER A 746 -1.78 -7.06 9.75
CA SER A 746 -2.92 -7.13 10.67
C SER A 746 -4.16 -7.70 10.00
N ILE A 747 -4.45 -7.29 8.76
CA ILE A 747 -5.56 -7.83 7.96
C ILE A 747 -5.28 -9.31 7.65
N PHE A 748 -4.06 -9.63 7.21
CA PHE A 748 -3.66 -11.01 6.94
C PHE A 748 -3.80 -11.91 8.17
N SER A 749 -3.26 -11.49 9.32
CA SER A 749 -3.33 -12.21 10.58
C SER A 749 -4.76 -12.36 11.12
N LEU A 750 -5.64 -11.39 10.86
CA LEU A 750 -7.05 -11.49 11.22
C LEU A 750 -7.75 -12.56 10.39
N VAL A 751 -7.61 -12.53 9.07
CA VAL A 751 -8.25 -13.50 8.17
C VAL A 751 -7.65 -14.89 8.36
N PHE A 752 -6.33 -15.01 8.51
CA PHE A 752 -5.65 -16.28 8.75
C PHE A 752 -6.19 -16.99 9.99
N ARG A 753 -6.35 -16.26 11.10
CA ARG A 753 -6.95 -16.77 12.33
C ARG A 753 -8.45 -17.01 12.21
N GLY A 754 -9.18 -16.19 11.44
CA GLY A 754 -10.60 -16.41 11.18
C GLY A 754 -10.87 -17.74 10.46
N TYR A 755 -9.89 -18.28 9.73
CA TYR A 755 -9.93 -19.62 9.14
C TYR A 755 -9.32 -20.73 10.05
N GLY A 756 -9.01 -20.45 11.31
CA GLY A 756 -8.39 -21.41 12.23
C GLY A 756 -6.94 -21.77 11.88
N GLY A 757 -6.21 -20.86 11.22
CA GLY A 757 -4.84 -21.12 10.80
C GLY A 757 -3.85 -21.33 11.96
N ASP A 758 -4.13 -20.77 13.14
CA ASP A 758 -3.38 -21.00 14.37
C ASP A 758 -3.51 -22.45 14.88
N ASP A 759 -4.72 -23.01 14.89
CA ASP A 759 -4.95 -24.41 15.27
C ASP A 759 -4.28 -25.39 14.29
N LEU A 760 -4.28 -25.05 13.00
CA LEU A 760 -3.60 -25.84 11.97
C LEU A 760 -2.10 -25.92 12.21
N VAL A 761 -1.46 -24.78 12.48
CA VAL A 761 -0.01 -24.72 12.76
C VAL A 761 0.32 -25.43 14.06
N HIS A 762 -0.51 -25.28 15.10
CA HIS A 762 -0.35 -25.98 16.37
C HIS A 762 -0.36 -27.50 16.17
N THR A 763 -1.38 -28.02 15.47
CA THR A 763 -1.53 -29.45 15.19
C THR A 763 -0.34 -30.00 14.39
N TRP A 764 0.22 -29.23 13.45
CA TRP A 764 1.43 -29.64 12.72
C TRP A 764 2.67 -29.75 13.60
N PHE A 765 2.85 -28.83 14.54
CA PHE A 765 4.01 -28.83 15.43
C PHE A 765 3.90 -29.91 16.51
N GLU A 766 2.72 -30.19 17.04
CA GLU A 766 2.51 -31.29 18.00
C GLU A 766 2.80 -32.66 17.40
N ASN A 767 2.44 -32.87 16.13
CA ASN A 767 2.64 -34.14 15.43
C ASN A 767 4.06 -34.31 14.85
N MET A 768 4.94 -33.31 15.04
CA MET A 768 6.27 -33.30 14.44
C MET A 768 7.28 -34.12 15.24
N PRO A 769 8.08 -34.99 14.59
CA PRO A 769 9.16 -35.70 15.27
C PRO A 769 10.22 -34.72 15.78
N GLY A 770 10.64 -34.87 17.04
CA GLY A 770 11.67 -34.03 17.68
C GLY A 770 11.16 -32.95 18.63
N GLY A 771 9.84 -32.83 18.82
CA GLY A 771 9.22 -31.93 19.80
C GLY A 771 9.66 -30.47 19.65
N MET A 772 9.95 -29.80 20.77
CA MET A 772 10.38 -28.40 20.82
C MET A 772 11.58 -28.09 19.91
N TRP A 773 12.61 -28.95 19.91
CA TRP A 773 13.83 -28.74 19.12
C TRP A 773 13.60 -28.93 17.62
N GLY A 774 12.75 -29.90 17.24
CA GLY A 774 12.34 -30.11 15.86
C GLY A 774 11.55 -28.92 15.30
N ALA A 775 10.54 -28.46 16.07
CA ALA A 775 9.75 -27.29 15.71
C ALA A 775 10.62 -26.02 15.60
N LEU A 776 11.50 -25.78 16.57
CA LEU A 776 12.42 -24.64 16.55
C LEU A 776 13.35 -24.66 15.33
N ALA A 777 13.96 -25.81 15.01
CA ALA A 777 14.85 -25.93 13.86
C ALA A 777 14.14 -25.65 12.54
N ILE A 778 12.91 -26.15 12.37
CA ILE A 778 12.12 -25.92 11.15
C ILE A 778 11.66 -24.48 11.05
N VAL A 779 11.25 -23.84 12.15
CA VAL A 779 10.91 -22.42 12.15
C VAL A 779 12.14 -21.56 11.84
N MET A 780 13.30 -21.86 12.43
CA MET A 780 14.55 -21.15 12.12
C MET A 780 14.94 -21.32 10.64
N LEU A 781 14.83 -22.53 10.09
CA LEU A 781 15.08 -22.76 8.66
C LEU A 781 14.08 -22.01 7.78
N ALA A 782 12.79 -22.02 8.14
CA ALA A 782 11.77 -21.29 7.41
C ALA A 782 12.01 -19.78 7.41
N ILE A 783 12.31 -19.19 8.57
CA ILE A 783 12.67 -17.77 8.72
C ILE A 783 13.93 -17.44 7.90
N PHE A 784 14.94 -18.31 7.94
CA PHE A 784 16.17 -18.15 7.17
C PHE A 784 15.90 -18.14 5.66
N LEU A 785 15.10 -19.07 5.15
CA LEU A 785 14.76 -19.14 3.72
C LEU A 785 13.85 -17.98 3.30
N LEU A 786 12.89 -17.60 4.14
CA LEU A 786 11.99 -16.47 3.89
C LEU A 786 12.75 -15.14 3.87
N GLY A 787 13.77 -14.98 4.70
CA GLY A 787 14.57 -13.76 4.77
C GLY A 787 15.44 -13.50 3.53
N PHE A 788 15.52 -14.44 2.59
CA PHE A 788 16.11 -14.20 1.28
C PHE A 788 15.23 -13.30 0.41
N ILE A 789 13.94 -13.28 0.71
CA ILE A 789 12.89 -12.71 -0.14
C ILE A 789 12.17 -11.58 0.59
N LEU A 790 11.95 -11.75 1.90
CA LEU A 790 11.22 -10.83 2.76
C LEU A 790 12.21 -10.06 3.66
N ASP A 791 11.93 -8.79 3.89
CA ASP A 791 12.67 -7.99 4.85
C ASP A 791 12.24 -8.37 6.30
N PHE A 792 13.02 -7.98 7.30
CA PHE A 792 12.86 -8.41 8.69
C PHE A 792 11.54 -7.89 9.26
N ILE A 793 11.07 -6.73 8.78
CA ILE A 793 9.81 -6.12 9.19
C ILE A 793 8.64 -7.05 8.81
N GLU A 794 8.65 -7.57 7.58
CA GLU A 794 7.64 -8.51 7.08
C GLU A 794 7.66 -9.80 7.87
N ILE A 795 8.83 -10.38 8.10
CA ILE A 795 8.93 -11.64 8.87
C ILE A 795 8.43 -11.41 10.30
N THR A 796 8.81 -10.29 10.91
CA THR A 796 8.37 -9.92 12.26
C THR A 796 6.87 -9.77 12.34
N PHE A 797 6.20 -9.16 11.36
CA PHE A 797 4.75 -8.94 11.42
C PHE A 797 3.90 -10.06 10.80
N VAL A 798 4.47 -10.93 9.97
CA VAL A 798 3.73 -12.01 9.29
C VAL A 798 4.04 -13.37 9.92
N VAL A 799 5.31 -13.73 10.05
CA VAL A 799 5.71 -15.09 10.47
C VAL A 799 5.64 -15.22 11.99
N VAL A 800 6.21 -14.27 12.73
CA VAL A 800 6.31 -14.36 14.20
C VAL A 800 4.94 -14.44 14.90
N PRO A 801 3.88 -13.71 14.50
CA PRO A 801 2.57 -13.87 15.12
C PRO A 801 1.92 -15.23 14.88
N ILE A 802 2.36 -15.96 13.84
CA ILE A 802 1.85 -17.28 13.49
C ILE A 802 2.61 -18.36 14.26
N VAL A 803 3.95 -18.35 14.19
CA VAL A 803 4.78 -19.41 14.79
C VAL A 803 5.13 -19.14 16.25
N GLY A 804 5.19 -17.87 16.65
CA GLY A 804 5.62 -17.41 17.98
C GLY A 804 4.74 -17.96 19.10
N PRO A 805 3.41 -17.78 19.07
CA PRO A 805 2.54 -18.28 20.14
C PRO A 805 2.68 -19.80 20.36
N VAL A 806 2.83 -20.57 19.29
CA VAL A 806 3.00 -22.03 19.35
C VAL A 806 4.34 -22.39 19.98
N LEU A 807 5.45 -21.81 19.52
CA LEU A 807 6.78 -22.05 20.08
C LEU A 807 6.87 -21.65 21.57
N LEU A 808 6.25 -20.54 21.94
CA LEU A 808 6.23 -20.05 23.32
C LEU A 808 5.37 -20.93 24.23
N ALA A 809 4.26 -21.50 23.71
CA ALA A 809 3.45 -22.48 24.43
C ALA A 809 4.21 -23.80 24.68
N MET A 810 5.19 -24.15 23.83
CA MET A 810 6.09 -25.29 24.05
C MET A 810 7.16 -25.04 25.13
N GLY A 811 7.16 -23.86 25.76
CA GLY A 811 8.10 -23.50 26.84
C GLY A 811 9.39 -22.84 26.37
N ILE A 812 9.46 -22.36 25.13
CA ILE A 812 10.61 -21.57 24.65
C ILE A 812 10.62 -20.20 25.35
N ASP A 813 11.79 -19.80 25.86
CA ASP A 813 11.98 -18.46 26.41
C ASP A 813 11.85 -17.38 25.30
N PRO A 814 11.03 -16.34 25.50
CA PRO A 814 10.77 -15.33 24.48
C PRO A 814 11.97 -14.43 24.15
N ILE A 815 12.85 -14.16 25.13
CA ILE A 815 14.05 -13.35 24.90
C ILE A 815 15.03 -14.14 24.04
N TRP A 816 15.26 -15.40 24.40
CA TRP A 816 16.11 -16.31 23.63
C TRP A 816 15.58 -16.51 22.20
N LEU A 817 14.27 -16.73 22.04
CA LEU A 817 13.64 -16.83 20.71
C LEU A 817 13.85 -15.56 19.89
N GLY A 818 13.67 -14.39 20.48
CA GLY A 818 13.85 -13.13 19.78
C GLY A 818 15.30 -12.89 19.34
N VAL A 819 16.27 -13.19 20.21
CA VAL A 819 17.70 -13.09 19.85
C VAL A 819 18.06 -14.10 18.75
N LEU A 820 17.54 -15.33 18.80
CA LEU A 820 17.73 -16.31 17.74
C LEU A 820 17.17 -15.81 16.40
N ILE A 821 15.95 -15.28 16.40
CA ILE A 821 15.31 -14.71 15.20
C ILE A 821 16.16 -13.56 14.65
N ALA A 822 16.64 -12.65 15.51
CA ALA A 822 17.45 -11.51 15.09
C ALA A 822 18.78 -11.94 14.42
N VAL A 823 19.53 -12.87 15.02
CA VAL A 823 20.79 -13.39 14.44
C VAL A 823 20.51 -14.19 13.15
N ASN A 824 19.42 -14.94 13.11
CA ASN A 824 19.03 -15.72 11.94
C ASN A 824 18.66 -14.82 10.74
N LEU A 825 17.86 -13.77 10.99
CA LEU A 825 17.52 -12.76 9.99
C LEU A 825 18.77 -12.04 9.46
N GLN A 826 19.70 -11.72 10.36
CA GLN A 826 20.97 -11.11 9.97
C GLN A 826 21.78 -11.99 9.02
N THR A 827 21.82 -13.30 9.31
CA THR A 827 22.50 -14.29 8.47
C THR A 827 21.84 -14.42 7.10
N SER A 828 20.51 -14.45 7.09
CA SER A 828 19.74 -14.49 5.86
C SER A 828 20.02 -13.30 4.94
N PHE A 829 20.10 -12.09 5.50
CA PHE A 829 20.37 -10.85 4.75
C PHE A 829 21.74 -10.81 4.10
N LEU A 830 22.67 -11.65 4.55
CA LEU A 830 24.02 -11.76 4.03
C LEU A 830 24.19 -12.92 3.03
N THR A 831 23.24 -13.86 2.95
CA THR A 831 23.43 -15.13 2.24
C THR A 831 23.16 -15.02 0.73
N PRO A 832 24.12 -15.37 -0.16
CA PRO A 832 23.90 -15.39 -1.61
C PRO A 832 22.88 -16.45 -2.05
N PRO A 833 22.20 -16.26 -3.19
CA PRO A 833 22.32 -15.15 -4.13
C PRO A 833 21.43 -13.94 -3.79
N PHE A 834 20.61 -14.02 -2.74
CA PHE A 834 19.48 -13.11 -2.51
C PHE A 834 19.62 -12.14 -1.33
N GLY A 835 20.66 -12.24 -0.51
CA GLY A 835 20.84 -11.35 0.63
C GLY A 835 20.77 -9.85 0.28
N PHE A 836 19.82 -9.12 0.88
CA PHE A 836 19.58 -7.70 0.60
C PHE A 836 20.82 -6.82 0.76
N ALA A 837 21.65 -7.11 1.76
CA ALA A 837 22.89 -6.36 1.99
C ALA A 837 23.83 -6.44 0.77
N LEU A 838 23.84 -7.56 0.05
CA LEU A 838 24.66 -7.77 -1.14
C LEU A 838 24.20 -6.87 -2.29
N PHE A 839 22.88 -6.71 -2.46
CA PHE A 839 22.31 -5.84 -3.49
C PHE A 839 22.51 -4.36 -3.16
N TYR A 840 22.33 -3.97 -1.90
CA TYR A 840 22.60 -2.61 -1.44
C TYR A 840 24.06 -2.23 -1.67
N LEU A 841 25.00 -3.11 -1.30
CA LEU A 841 26.41 -2.85 -1.58
C LEU A 841 26.68 -2.82 -3.09
N ARG A 842 26.07 -3.73 -3.88
CA ARG A 842 26.28 -3.74 -5.33
C ARG A 842 25.82 -2.43 -5.99
N GLY A 843 24.76 -1.80 -5.49
CA GLY A 843 24.26 -0.51 -5.98
C GLY A 843 25.27 0.64 -5.87
N VAL A 844 26.24 0.55 -4.96
CA VAL A 844 27.30 1.56 -4.75
C VAL A 844 28.69 1.06 -5.14
N THR A 845 28.81 -0.21 -5.51
CA THR A 845 30.10 -0.84 -5.85
C THR A 845 30.53 -0.46 -7.27
N PRO A 846 31.79 -0.06 -7.48
CA PRO A 846 32.33 0.22 -8.81
C PRO A 846 32.15 -0.96 -9.80
N PRO A 847 32.03 -0.71 -11.11
CA PRO A 847 31.85 -1.75 -12.12
C PRO A 847 33.04 -2.73 -12.21
N GLU A 848 34.23 -2.33 -11.75
CA GLU A 848 35.45 -3.15 -11.77
C GLU A 848 35.39 -4.33 -10.79
N VAL A 849 34.56 -4.24 -9.73
CA VAL A 849 34.41 -5.33 -8.75
C VAL A 849 33.28 -6.27 -9.20
N PRO A 850 33.57 -7.54 -9.52
CA PRO A 850 32.53 -8.47 -9.96
C PRO A 850 31.63 -8.89 -8.79
N THR A 851 30.35 -9.16 -9.06
CA THR A 851 29.40 -9.64 -8.04
C THR A 851 29.86 -10.93 -7.36
N THR A 852 30.61 -11.77 -8.07
CA THR A 852 31.22 -12.99 -7.51
C THR A 852 32.23 -12.70 -6.40
N ALA A 853 32.92 -11.55 -6.45
CA ALA A 853 33.80 -11.12 -5.37
C ALA A 853 33.01 -10.76 -4.11
N ILE A 854 31.86 -10.07 -4.25
CA ILE A 854 30.95 -9.77 -3.13
C ILE A 854 30.47 -11.07 -2.49
N TYR A 855 29.98 -12.02 -3.31
CA TYR A 855 29.47 -13.31 -2.81
C TYR A 855 30.53 -14.13 -2.10
N ARG A 856 31.75 -14.24 -2.66
CA ARG A 856 32.86 -14.92 -1.97
C ARG A 856 33.29 -14.18 -0.70
N GLY A 857 33.22 -12.86 -0.72
CA GLY A 857 33.58 -12.00 0.39
C GLY A 857 32.78 -12.23 1.66
N VAL A 858 31.47 -12.49 1.53
CA VAL A 858 30.57 -12.64 2.68
C VAL A 858 30.56 -14.04 3.30
N VAL A 859 30.97 -15.08 2.57
CA VAL A 859 30.93 -16.47 3.06
C VAL A 859 31.60 -16.67 4.44
N PRO A 860 32.81 -16.14 4.71
CA PRO A 860 33.42 -16.28 6.03
C PRO A 860 32.58 -15.66 7.15
N PHE A 861 31.91 -14.54 6.87
CA PHE A 861 31.04 -13.85 7.84
C PHE A 861 29.74 -14.62 8.09
N ILE A 862 29.16 -15.23 7.04
CA ILE A 862 28.01 -16.14 7.19
C ILE A 862 28.38 -17.32 8.08
N ILE A 863 29.56 -17.93 7.88
CA ILE A 863 30.01 -19.05 8.71
C ILE A 863 30.12 -18.60 10.17
N MET A 864 30.68 -17.42 10.45
CA MET A 864 30.75 -16.88 11.81
C MET A 864 29.37 -16.61 12.43
N GLN A 865 28.41 -16.13 11.65
CA GLN A 865 27.03 -15.93 12.10
C GLN A 865 26.32 -17.26 12.37
N LEU A 866 26.49 -18.27 11.53
CA LEU A 866 25.96 -19.62 11.75
C LEU A 866 26.60 -20.29 12.97
N LEU A 867 27.89 -20.07 13.19
CA LEU A 867 28.58 -20.51 14.41
C LEU A 867 27.97 -19.84 15.65
N LEU A 868 27.73 -18.53 15.61
CA LEU A 868 27.04 -17.83 16.69
C LEU A 868 25.64 -18.39 16.93
N LEU A 869 24.88 -18.65 15.86
CA LEU A 869 23.54 -19.23 15.96
C LEU A 869 23.59 -20.63 16.60
N GLY A 870 24.57 -21.47 16.22
CA GLY A 870 24.81 -22.77 16.83
C GLY A 870 25.19 -22.67 18.32
N VAL A 871 26.04 -21.70 18.67
CA VAL A 871 26.42 -21.41 20.06
C VAL A 871 25.20 -20.94 20.87
N LEU A 872 24.33 -20.10 20.31
CA LEU A 872 23.09 -19.66 20.96
C LEU A 872 22.08 -20.79 21.14
N LEU A 873 22.02 -21.73 20.20
CA LEU A 873 21.18 -22.93 20.32
C LEU A 873 21.68 -23.86 21.43
N ALA A 874 23.00 -24.01 21.58
CA ALA A 874 23.61 -24.84 22.61
C ALA A 874 23.58 -24.18 24.00
N TRP A 875 23.72 -22.85 24.08
CA TRP A 875 23.75 -22.08 25.33
C TRP A 875 22.73 -20.93 25.32
N PRO A 876 21.45 -21.21 25.64
CA PRO A 876 20.41 -20.18 25.77
C PRO A 876 20.74 -19.10 26.80
N SER A 877 21.56 -19.44 27.81
CA SER A 877 22.03 -18.51 28.84
C SER A 877 22.76 -17.30 28.28
N LEU A 878 23.34 -17.36 27.07
CA LEU A 878 23.97 -16.19 26.46
C LEU A 878 22.97 -15.06 26.18
N ALA A 879 21.71 -15.38 25.94
CA ALA A 879 20.64 -14.42 25.75
C ALA A 879 19.88 -14.13 27.06
N THR A 880 19.70 -15.11 27.94
CA THR A 880 18.84 -14.96 29.12
C THR A 880 19.58 -14.52 30.40
N TRP A 881 20.91 -14.69 30.46
CA TRP A 881 21.69 -14.39 31.67
C TRP A 881 21.70 -12.90 32.02
N LEU A 882 22.01 -12.01 31.06
CA LEU A 882 22.11 -10.58 31.35
C LEU A 882 20.75 -9.98 31.76
N PRO A 883 19.63 -10.25 31.07
CA PRO A 883 18.30 -9.84 31.54
C PRO A 883 17.98 -10.35 32.96
N GLY A 884 18.25 -11.63 33.25
CA GLY A 884 17.99 -12.19 34.59
C GLY A 884 18.84 -11.55 35.70
N VAL A 885 20.08 -11.14 35.39
CA VAL A 885 20.93 -10.42 36.36
C VAL A 885 20.43 -8.99 36.61
N ILE A 886 19.97 -8.30 35.56
CA ILE A 886 19.55 -6.90 35.66
C ILE A 886 18.16 -6.77 36.28
N TYR A 887 17.22 -7.63 35.89
CA TYR A 887 15.80 -7.47 36.20
C TYR A 887 15.23 -8.50 37.19
N GLY A 888 15.95 -9.60 37.45
CA GLY A 888 15.54 -10.66 38.40
C GLY A 888 14.85 -11.84 37.74
#